data_AF-A0A0C1E1M3-F1
#
_entry.id   AF-A0A0C1E1M3-F1
#
_cell.length_a   1.000
_cell.length_b   1.000
_cell.length_c   1.000
_cell.angle_alpha   90.00
_cell.angle_beta   90.00
_cell.angle_gamma   90.00
#
_symmetry.space_group_name_H-M   'P 1'
#
loop_
_entity.id
_entity.type
_entity.pdbx_description
1 polymer ?
#
loop_
_entity_poly.entity_id
_entity_poly.type
_entity_poly.pdbx_seq_one_letter_code
_entity_poly.pdbx_strand_id
1 'polypeptide(L)'
;MSHLASVPSLLDFLLVEPATRQEAEALLSAFTALSDEQKGVARASLLPKIFPLVFGENALVEGSASYEENRTQPWSTNCWLSPTVILTPTSSAQVSQILALVRFVGATFSVRGAGRLQNPGFTSNDGGVVIFLSKLTQLDLSEDKKTVDVGPGHRWLDVYKGLDPHGLTVAGGRIPHVGVSGLLLGGGLSFQNSEHSLGCMNVVDYEVVLADSSIVHANSTENSDLFWALKGGGTNYGIVTNFRMYTIPNAIWAEGRVYPATPETSSQLRNALMAYHELIESDNKATLIWHTINQTTLLIFFYCAPVEKPAVFAPFYDIPFLMNVVPPAKRTVFEMVDAVSNILAAEQLNHDMRTTTTLPSLAVYEAAEKTRLAEMASLSDLPRADLTMVIQPMSSLAIKVAEAKGGNPLGLASVGHQWFLVMADYADTLSTEDEARVRASVKKVVDVVEETAKKEGVWLPYKYSNYSSRDQDPLASYGEGSLGRLRGIADKYDPEAWTSKPIKQEVVYDNPEGVQSALDKLQKLPPLVTTQEINNLKKSLRNVALGKAFVLQGGDCAELFDYCNQDMIEAKVKLLLQMSLVLIWGANMPVVRIARIAGQFAKPRSSPMEIINGTEMPSFRGDNINGFDATPDSRRPDPSRLVSAYFHSAATLNYLRASLSSGLADLHSPLDWGLGHVITPSIKEKYERIVTRVKDALRFMQTVGIDTDRGVETVDVYTSHEGLLLEYETSLTRLLRDPTTPDHQLQQHSHPLKPSHSHSHSQPTPSKSYYATSSHFLWIGDRTRQLTGAHVEFFRGIANPIGIKIGPSMAPEDLITLLDTVNPTHEIGKVTLISRYGASKIAAHLPAHIAAVQSSKHIPVWQCDPMHGNTQSTPTGVKTRHFADILSELKQALEIHRAAGSFLGGMHLELTGEAVTECVGGAGGLTEEGLGERYTTFCDPRLNEKQALELAFLVAGFYREMEGEEGVNSI
;
A
#
# COMPACT_ATOMS: atom_id res chain seq x y z
N MET A 1 -10.07 5.03 -8.73
CA MET A 1 -9.85 6.08 -9.76
C MET A 1 -10.16 5.68 -11.21
N SER A 2 -10.57 4.44 -11.49
CA SER A 2 -10.93 3.95 -12.84
C SER A 2 -12.12 4.66 -13.55
N HIS A 3 -12.66 5.72 -12.96
CA HIS A 3 -13.76 6.53 -13.48
C HIS A 3 -13.28 7.87 -14.06
N LEU A 4 -12.01 8.26 -13.86
CA LEU A 4 -11.46 9.55 -14.32
C LEU A 4 -10.47 9.41 -15.49
N ALA A 5 -10.38 8.24 -16.12
CA ALA A 5 -9.39 7.94 -17.16
C ALA A 5 -9.68 8.61 -18.52
N SER A 6 -10.94 8.93 -18.81
CA SER A 6 -11.33 9.64 -20.02
C SER A 6 -11.59 11.12 -19.76
N VAL A 7 -11.23 11.98 -20.72
CA VAL A 7 -11.44 13.45 -20.65
C VAL A 7 -12.87 13.83 -20.23
N PRO A 8 -13.96 13.27 -20.80
CA PRO A 8 -15.31 13.67 -20.40
C PRO A 8 -15.64 13.35 -18.93
N SER A 9 -15.27 12.16 -18.46
CA SER A 9 -15.50 11.75 -17.07
C SER A 9 -14.66 12.54 -16.08
N LEU A 10 -13.44 12.93 -16.46
CA LEU A 10 -12.64 13.87 -15.70
C LEU A 10 -13.35 15.23 -15.60
N LEU A 11 -13.80 15.79 -16.72
CA LEU A 11 -14.49 17.10 -16.73
C LEU A 11 -15.78 17.09 -15.92
N ASP A 12 -16.52 15.97 -15.91
CA ASP A 12 -17.69 15.78 -15.04
C ASP A 12 -17.30 15.81 -13.56
N PHE A 13 -16.24 15.11 -13.18
CA PHE A 13 -15.75 15.10 -11.80
C PHE A 13 -15.20 16.47 -11.36
N LEU A 14 -14.52 17.17 -12.27
CA LEU A 14 -14.02 18.52 -12.05
C LEU A 14 -15.14 19.57 -11.97
N LEU A 15 -16.38 19.22 -12.30
CA LEU A 15 -17.53 20.12 -12.35
C LEU A 15 -17.26 21.36 -13.22
N VAL A 16 -16.57 21.18 -14.35
CA VAL A 16 -16.18 22.29 -15.23
C VAL A 16 -17.42 23.02 -15.76
N GLU A 17 -17.41 24.34 -15.68
CA GLU A 17 -18.52 25.18 -16.12
C GLU A 17 -18.84 24.95 -17.60
N PRO A 18 -20.14 24.94 -18.00
CA PRO A 18 -20.53 24.73 -19.39
C PRO A 18 -19.85 25.67 -20.39
N ALA A 19 -19.54 26.91 -19.98
CA ALA A 19 -18.91 27.92 -20.83
C ALA A 19 -17.45 27.60 -21.19
N THR A 20 -16.69 26.99 -20.29
CA THR A 20 -15.26 26.66 -20.48
C THR A 20 -15.02 25.19 -20.81
N ARG A 21 -16.03 24.34 -20.63
CA ARG A 21 -15.95 22.89 -20.82
C ARG A 21 -15.46 22.48 -22.21
N GLN A 22 -15.97 23.10 -23.27
CA GLN A 22 -15.59 22.74 -24.64
C GLN A 22 -14.11 22.99 -24.92
N GLU A 23 -13.58 24.10 -24.41
CA GLU A 23 -12.16 24.44 -24.55
C GLU A 23 -11.29 23.52 -23.69
N ALA A 24 -11.72 23.20 -22.47
CA ALA A 24 -11.00 22.28 -21.59
C ALA A 24 -10.93 20.87 -22.19
N GLU A 25 -12.04 20.40 -22.76
CA GLU A 25 -12.13 19.14 -23.48
C GLU A 25 -11.19 19.11 -24.69
N ALA A 26 -11.14 20.19 -25.48
CA ALA A 26 -10.24 20.29 -26.62
C ALA A 26 -8.76 20.23 -26.21
N LEU A 27 -8.37 20.98 -25.18
CA LEU A 27 -6.98 21.00 -24.67
C LEU A 27 -6.56 19.64 -24.12
N LEU A 28 -7.41 19.02 -23.28
CA LEU A 28 -7.11 17.73 -22.68
C LEU A 28 -7.10 16.61 -23.71
N SER A 29 -8.04 16.61 -24.66
CA SER A 29 -8.09 15.61 -25.73
C SER A 29 -6.86 15.69 -26.62
N ALA A 30 -6.44 16.91 -26.99
CA ALA A 30 -5.23 17.14 -27.75
C ALA A 30 -3.98 16.66 -26.99
N PHE A 31 -3.91 16.88 -25.67
CA PHE A 31 -2.82 16.39 -24.84
C PHE A 31 -2.80 14.87 -24.71
N THR A 32 -3.96 14.23 -24.56
CA THR A 32 -4.06 12.76 -24.42
C THR A 32 -3.64 12.03 -25.69
N ALA A 33 -3.80 12.65 -26.87
CA ALA A 33 -3.39 12.11 -28.17
C ALA A 33 -1.87 12.20 -28.44
N LEU A 34 -1.09 12.77 -27.52
CA LEU A 34 0.37 12.84 -27.63
C LEU A 34 1.03 11.57 -27.09
N SER A 35 2.19 11.19 -27.65
CA SER A 35 3.08 10.19 -27.04
C SER A 35 3.64 10.67 -25.70
N ASP A 36 4.14 9.78 -24.85
CA ASP A 36 4.63 10.16 -23.51
C ASP A 36 5.82 11.13 -23.53
N GLU A 37 6.72 10.99 -24.51
CA GLU A 37 7.82 11.92 -24.74
C GLU A 37 7.30 13.31 -25.12
N GLN A 38 6.30 13.37 -26.02
CA GLN A 38 5.65 14.62 -26.42
C GLN A 38 4.84 15.24 -25.27
N LYS A 39 4.19 14.44 -24.42
CA LYS A 39 3.50 14.92 -23.21
C LYS A 39 4.47 15.61 -22.27
N GLY A 40 5.69 15.08 -22.12
CA GLY A 40 6.78 15.73 -21.37
C GLY A 40 6.99 17.19 -21.77
N VAL A 41 7.08 17.45 -23.07
CA VAL A 41 7.31 18.79 -23.64
C VAL A 41 6.03 19.64 -23.63
N ALA A 42 4.89 19.06 -24.03
CA ALA A 42 3.63 19.78 -24.16
C ALA A 42 3.06 20.23 -22.81
N ARG A 43 3.36 19.50 -21.72
CA ARG A 43 2.86 19.78 -20.38
C ARG A 43 3.13 21.21 -19.93
N ALA A 44 4.34 21.71 -20.10
CA ALA A 44 4.71 23.09 -19.71
C ALA A 44 3.80 24.15 -20.36
N SER A 45 3.33 23.90 -21.59
CA SER A 45 2.42 24.80 -22.30
C SER A 45 0.93 24.56 -21.99
N LEU A 46 0.58 23.38 -21.47
CA LEU A 46 -0.78 22.99 -21.09
C LEU A 46 -1.16 23.52 -19.71
N LEU A 47 -0.30 23.34 -18.70
CA LEU A 47 -0.60 23.70 -17.30
C LEU A 47 -1.13 25.13 -17.15
N PRO A 48 -0.50 26.18 -17.72
CA PRO A 48 -0.95 27.56 -17.51
C PRO A 48 -2.24 27.90 -18.27
N LYS A 49 -2.76 26.98 -19.11
CA LYS A 49 -4.04 27.13 -19.81
C LYS A 49 -5.15 26.35 -19.11
N ILE A 50 -4.92 25.06 -18.87
CA ILE A 50 -5.97 24.16 -18.39
C ILE A 50 -6.40 24.47 -16.95
N PHE A 51 -5.45 24.80 -16.06
CA PHE A 51 -5.79 25.04 -14.66
C PHE A 51 -6.60 26.33 -14.46
N PRO A 52 -6.25 27.50 -15.06
CA PRO A 52 -7.11 28.68 -15.06
C PRO A 52 -8.49 28.44 -15.68
N LEU A 53 -8.56 27.63 -16.72
CA LEU A 53 -9.83 27.33 -17.39
C LEU A 53 -10.78 26.49 -16.51
N VAL A 54 -10.22 25.60 -15.69
CA VAL A 54 -10.98 24.73 -14.77
C VAL A 54 -11.27 25.40 -13.43
N PHE A 55 -10.32 26.15 -12.87
CA PHE A 55 -10.39 26.66 -11.49
C PHE A 55 -10.52 28.19 -11.37
N GLY A 56 -10.53 28.91 -12.50
CA GLY A 56 -10.72 30.35 -12.56
C GLY A 56 -9.70 31.12 -11.73
N GLU A 57 -10.19 32.04 -10.90
CA GLU A 57 -9.36 32.86 -9.99
C GLU A 57 -8.56 32.06 -8.96
N ASN A 58 -8.88 30.77 -8.76
CA ASN A 58 -8.13 29.90 -7.86
C ASN A 58 -6.88 29.30 -8.51
N ALA A 59 -6.60 29.60 -9.79
CA ALA A 59 -5.39 29.19 -10.50
C ALA A 59 -4.60 30.42 -10.99
N LEU A 60 -3.49 30.67 -10.31
CA LEU A 60 -2.59 31.80 -10.59
C LEU A 60 -1.47 31.34 -11.49
N VAL A 61 -1.16 32.13 -12.51
CA VAL A 61 -0.09 31.87 -13.49
C VAL A 61 0.78 33.11 -13.63
N GLU A 62 1.98 32.95 -14.17
CA GLU A 62 2.87 34.09 -14.40
C GLU A 62 2.16 35.20 -15.20
N GLY A 63 2.26 36.44 -14.71
CA GLY A 63 1.55 37.61 -15.27
C GLY A 63 0.13 37.82 -14.75
N SER A 64 -0.49 36.85 -14.04
CA SER A 64 -1.76 37.09 -13.35
C SER A 64 -1.58 37.97 -12.11
N ALA A 65 -2.64 38.67 -11.72
CA ALA A 65 -2.66 39.38 -10.44
C ALA A 65 -2.34 38.40 -9.30
N SER A 66 -1.55 38.85 -8.32
CA SER A 66 -1.18 38.09 -7.12
C SER A 66 -0.29 36.85 -7.32
N TYR A 67 0.15 36.51 -8.54
CA TYR A 67 1.07 35.39 -8.76
C TYR A 67 2.40 35.58 -8.00
N GLU A 68 3.07 36.71 -8.20
CA GLU A 68 4.35 37.00 -7.53
C GLU A 68 4.22 37.08 -6.01
N GLU A 69 3.13 37.69 -5.52
CA GLU A 69 2.84 37.74 -4.08
C GLU A 69 2.70 36.33 -3.49
N ASN A 70 2.04 35.42 -4.20
CA ASN A 70 1.87 34.03 -3.76
C ASN A 70 3.13 33.19 -3.97
N ARG A 71 3.92 33.45 -5.02
CA ARG A 71 5.17 32.76 -5.31
C ARG A 71 6.23 33.03 -4.23
N THR A 72 6.26 34.27 -3.73
CA THR A 72 7.21 34.76 -2.71
C THR A 72 6.70 34.62 -1.26
N GLN A 73 5.59 33.91 -1.03
CA GLN A 73 5.13 33.56 0.33
C GLN A 73 6.03 32.59 1.13
N PRO A 74 6.79 31.65 0.54
CA PRO A 74 7.64 30.75 1.32
C PRO A 74 8.58 31.56 2.22
N TRP A 75 8.80 31.08 3.43
CA TRP A 75 9.55 31.81 4.45
C TRP A 75 11.00 32.08 4.05
N SER A 76 11.67 31.08 3.48
CA SER A 76 13.05 31.18 3.00
C SER A 76 13.08 31.58 1.53
N THR A 77 13.90 32.58 1.16
CA THR A 77 13.97 33.10 -0.21
C THR A 77 14.50 32.08 -1.21
N ASN A 78 15.38 31.16 -0.81
CA ASN A 78 15.79 30.00 -1.62
C ASN A 78 14.64 29.05 -2.00
N CYS A 79 13.47 29.17 -1.40
CA CYS A 79 12.26 28.42 -1.76
C CYS A 79 11.35 29.19 -2.72
N TRP A 80 11.70 30.40 -3.16
CA TRP A 80 10.96 31.19 -4.15
C TRP A 80 11.24 30.69 -5.57
N LEU A 81 10.87 29.45 -5.82
CA LEU A 81 10.98 28.79 -7.12
C LEU A 81 9.91 29.32 -8.09
N SER A 82 9.95 28.86 -9.34
CA SER A 82 9.10 29.34 -10.44
C SER A 82 8.09 28.27 -10.88
N PRO A 83 7.01 28.03 -10.11
CA PRO A 83 5.97 27.09 -10.49
C PRO A 83 5.16 27.65 -11.66
N THR A 84 4.75 26.78 -12.58
CA THR A 84 3.93 27.20 -13.72
C THR A 84 2.53 27.64 -13.28
N VAL A 85 1.97 27.01 -12.25
CA VAL A 85 0.65 27.34 -11.70
C VAL A 85 0.66 27.26 -10.18
N ILE A 86 0.05 28.23 -9.50
CA ILE A 86 -0.25 28.19 -8.06
C ILE A 86 -1.77 28.08 -7.88
N LEU A 87 -2.22 27.00 -7.28
CA LEU A 87 -3.63 26.72 -7.02
C LEU A 87 -3.99 27.06 -5.57
N THR A 88 -5.10 27.76 -5.36
CA THR A 88 -5.56 28.19 -4.03
C THR A 88 -6.95 27.61 -3.70
N PRO A 89 -7.03 26.29 -3.40
CA PRO A 89 -8.31 25.64 -3.17
C PRO A 89 -9.05 26.17 -1.94
N THR A 90 -10.37 26.23 -2.03
CA THR A 90 -11.29 26.71 -0.98
C THR A 90 -12.01 25.59 -0.23
N SER A 91 -11.89 24.35 -0.69
CA SER A 91 -12.50 23.17 -0.04
C SER A 91 -11.69 21.90 -0.28
N SER A 92 -11.93 20.87 0.53
CA SER A 92 -11.36 19.53 0.33
C SER A 92 -11.81 18.89 -0.98
N ALA A 93 -13.03 19.17 -1.43
CA ALA A 93 -13.52 18.77 -2.75
C ALA A 93 -12.67 19.39 -3.87
N GLN A 94 -12.32 20.67 -3.78
CA GLN A 94 -11.45 21.31 -4.79
C GLN A 94 -10.02 20.77 -4.74
N VAL A 95 -9.49 20.42 -3.56
CA VAL A 95 -8.19 19.73 -3.45
C VAL A 95 -8.24 18.37 -4.16
N SER A 96 -9.31 17.61 -3.97
CA SER A 96 -9.56 16.32 -4.65
C SER A 96 -9.61 16.46 -6.18
N GLN A 97 -10.32 17.47 -6.69
CA GLN A 97 -10.40 17.81 -8.11
C GLN A 97 -9.05 18.23 -8.69
N ILE A 98 -8.32 19.10 -7.99
CA ILE A 98 -6.97 19.51 -8.37
C ILE A 98 -6.06 18.28 -8.48
N LEU A 99 -6.07 17.41 -7.47
CA LEU A 99 -5.23 16.22 -7.47
C LEU A 99 -5.57 15.28 -8.62
N ALA A 100 -6.87 15.12 -8.94
CA ALA A 100 -7.32 14.34 -10.09
C ALA A 100 -6.75 14.89 -11.41
N LEU A 101 -6.83 16.20 -11.62
CA LEU A 101 -6.29 16.83 -12.84
C LEU A 101 -4.76 16.77 -12.89
N VAL A 102 -4.08 17.05 -11.77
CA VAL A 102 -2.62 16.95 -11.64
C VAL A 102 -2.13 15.55 -12.01
N ARG A 103 -2.79 14.50 -11.49
CA ARG A 103 -2.50 13.11 -11.84
C ARG A 103 -2.78 12.83 -13.32
N PHE A 104 -3.94 13.26 -13.81
CA PHE A 104 -4.35 13.02 -15.20
C PHE A 104 -3.34 13.58 -16.21
N VAL A 105 -2.80 14.77 -15.96
CA VAL A 105 -1.78 15.38 -16.84
C VAL A 105 -0.36 14.94 -16.50
N GLY A 106 -0.14 14.23 -15.40
CA GLY A 106 1.18 13.81 -14.91
C GLY A 106 2.07 14.99 -14.50
N ALA A 107 1.52 15.99 -13.83
CA ALA A 107 2.28 17.16 -13.38
C ALA A 107 3.02 16.91 -12.07
N THR A 108 4.28 17.32 -12.00
CA THR A 108 4.99 17.47 -10.73
C THR A 108 4.29 18.53 -9.90
N PHE A 109 4.07 18.24 -8.61
CA PHE A 109 3.43 19.19 -7.71
C PHE A 109 4.06 19.22 -6.32
N SER A 110 3.87 20.35 -5.64
CA SER A 110 4.20 20.54 -4.22
C SER A 110 2.96 21.02 -3.48
N VAL A 111 2.85 20.66 -2.21
CA VAL A 111 1.74 21.09 -1.34
C VAL A 111 2.26 22.09 -0.33
N ARG A 112 1.54 23.19 -0.17
CA ARG A 112 1.92 24.28 0.71
C ARG A 112 0.75 24.64 1.62
N GLY A 113 0.92 24.49 2.93
CA GLY A 113 0.09 25.19 3.93
C GLY A 113 0.60 26.62 4.12
N ALA A 114 0.33 27.28 5.25
CA ALA A 114 0.93 28.60 5.54
C ALA A 114 2.39 28.57 6.05
N GLY A 115 3.11 27.46 5.81
CA GLY A 115 4.29 26.98 6.54
C GLY A 115 5.59 27.80 6.48
N ARG A 116 6.60 27.34 7.23
CA ARG A 116 7.91 27.97 7.49
C ARG A 116 9.10 27.05 7.10
N LEU A 117 8.95 26.25 6.05
CA LEU A 117 10.01 25.32 5.62
C LEU A 117 11.10 26.06 4.81
N GLN A 118 12.33 25.60 4.92
CA GLN A 118 13.54 26.19 4.33
C GLN A 118 14.17 25.33 3.22
N ASN A 119 13.61 24.16 2.93
CA ASN A 119 14.15 23.21 1.95
C ASN A 119 13.51 23.45 0.57
N PRO A 120 14.28 23.89 -0.45
CA PRO A 120 13.75 24.11 -1.80
C PRO A 120 13.18 22.81 -2.40
N GLY A 121 12.07 22.91 -3.14
CA GLY A 121 11.41 21.75 -3.77
C GLY A 121 10.27 21.12 -2.95
N PHE A 122 10.21 21.38 -1.64
CA PHE A 122 9.24 20.71 -0.75
C PHE A 122 7.90 21.45 -0.70
N THR A 123 7.92 22.79 -0.59
CA THR A 123 6.70 23.64 -0.55
C THR A 123 6.52 24.48 -1.83
N SER A 124 7.40 24.30 -2.81
CA SER A 124 7.44 24.98 -4.10
C SER A 124 8.21 24.10 -5.09
N ASN A 125 8.10 24.38 -6.39
CA ASN A 125 8.85 23.67 -7.44
C ASN A 125 9.06 24.59 -8.65
N ASP A 126 9.94 24.17 -9.56
CA ASP A 126 10.13 24.80 -10.86
C ASP A 126 9.33 24.06 -11.95
N GLY A 127 8.53 24.80 -12.72
CA GLY A 127 7.84 24.27 -13.90
C GLY A 127 6.64 23.33 -13.63
N GLY A 128 6.24 23.17 -12.36
CA GLY A 128 5.12 22.33 -11.96
C GLY A 128 3.95 23.11 -11.33
N VAL A 129 3.19 22.42 -10.49
CA VAL A 129 2.01 22.95 -9.80
C VAL A 129 2.26 23.12 -8.30
N VAL A 130 1.87 24.24 -7.72
CA VAL A 130 1.85 24.40 -6.25
C VAL A 130 0.42 24.43 -5.77
N ILE A 131 0.04 23.49 -4.91
CA ILE A 131 -1.27 23.46 -4.24
C ILE A 131 -1.14 24.20 -2.92
N PHE A 132 -1.55 25.48 -2.90
CA PHE A 132 -1.45 26.38 -1.76
C PHE A 132 -2.77 26.43 -0.97
N LEU A 133 -2.80 25.76 0.17
CA LEU A 133 -3.97 25.60 1.03
C LEU A 133 -4.34 26.86 1.84
N SER A 134 -3.89 28.05 1.42
CA SER A 134 -4.03 29.31 2.17
C SER A 134 -5.47 29.75 2.40
N LYS A 135 -6.42 29.31 1.58
CA LYS A 135 -7.84 29.63 1.75
C LYS A 135 -8.59 28.67 2.69
N LEU A 136 -7.99 27.54 3.06
CA LEU A 136 -8.57 26.59 4.03
C LEU A 136 -8.28 27.07 5.46
N THR A 137 -9.06 28.05 5.91
CA THR A 137 -8.88 28.80 7.18
C THR A 137 -10.09 28.66 8.10
N GLN A 138 -10.69 27.48 8.13
CA GLN A 138 -11.73 27.16 9.10
C GLN A 138 -11.16 27.05 10.52
N LEU A 139 -11.91 27.55 11.51
CA LEU A 139 -11.59 27.46 12.93
C LEU A 139 -12.87 27.25 13.74
N ASP A 140 -13.39 26.02 13.70
CA ASP A 140 -14.72 25.69 14.23
C ASP A 140 -14.62 24.96 15.57
N LEU A 141 -14.96 25.65 16.65
CA LEU A 141 -14.97 25.09 18.01
C LEU A 141 -16.22 24.22 18.22
N SER A 142 -16.05 23.00 18.76
CA SER A 142 -17.18 22.12 19.07
C SER A 142 -18.10 22.71 20.13
N GLU A 143 -19.39 22.34 20.11
CA GLU A 143 -20.38 22.81 21.09
C GLU A 143 -19.98 22.49 22.54
N ASP A 144 -19.40 21.31 22.77
CA ASP A 144 -18.90 20.87 24.08
C ASP A 144 -17.52 21.46 24.44
N LYS A 145 -16.95 22.25 23.51
CA LYS A 145 -15.67 22.93 23.58
C LYS A 145 -14.46 22.03 23.81
N LYS A 146 -14.56 20.72 23.59
CA LYS A 146 -13.45 19.76 23.78
C LYS A 146 -12.54 19.63 22.57
N THR A 147 -13.02 20.02 21.40
CA THR A 147 -12.27 19.93 20.15
C THR A 147 -12.49 21.14 19.27
N VAL A 148 -11.55 21.42 18.39
CA VAL A 148 -11.65 22.46 17.36
C VAL A 148 -11.16 21.91 16.03
N ASP A 149 -11.89 22.19 14.95
CA ASP A 149 -11.45 21.94 13.58
C ASP A 149 -10.57 23.11 13.12
N VAL A 150 -9.34 22.82 12.70
CA VAL A 150 -8.34 23.82 12.31
C VAL A 150 -7.90 23.58 10.87
N GLY A 151 -8.10 24.59 10.03
CA GLY A 151 -7.70 24.57 8.63
C GLY A 151 -6.17 24.65 8.41
N PRO A 152 -5.62 23.95 7.40
CA PRO A 152 -4.19 23.94 7.08
C PRO A 152 -3.64 25.29 6.60
N GLY A 153 -4.53 26.21 6.20
CA GLY A 153 -4.19 27.57 5.77
C GLY A 153 -3.89 28.53 6.92
N HIS A 154 -4.16 28.16 8.16
CA HIS A 154 -3.86 29.00 9.32
C HIS A 154 -2.38 29.05 9.68
N ARG A 155 -2.00 30.18 10.31
CA ARG A 155 -0.81 30.33 11.13
C ARG A 155 -1.19 30.30 12.60
N TRP A 156 -0.25 29.91 13.47
CA TRP A 156 -0.56 29.62 14.88
C TRP A 156 -1.07 30.82 15.69
N LEU A 157 -0.61 32.04 15.39
CA LEU A 157 -1.12 33.23 16.08
C LEU A 157 -2.64 33.41 15.85
N ASP A 158 -3.12 33.17 14.64
CA ASP A 158 -4.53 33.31 14.29
C ASP A 158 -5.40 32.27 15.00
N VAL A 159 -4.90 31.02 15.09
CA VAL A 159 -5.55 29.93 15.83
C VAL A 159 -5.71 30.30 17.30
N TYR A 160 -4.63 30.77 17.95
CA TYR A 160 -4.69 31.14 19.36
C TYR A 160 -5.60 32.36 19.59
N LYS A 161 -5.53 33.36 18.71
CA LYS A 161 -6.40 34.54 18.77
C LYS A 161 -7.89 34.18 18.69
N GLY A 162 -8.25 33.22 17.84
CA GLY A 162 -9.64 32.77 17.72
C GLY A 162 -10.15 31.99 18.93
N LEU A 163 -9.27 31.29 19.64
CA LEU A 163 -9.65 30.48 20.82
C LEU A 163 -9.57 31.26 22.14
N ASP A 164 -8.78 32.33 22.19
CA ASP A 164 -8.54 33.13 23.39
C ASP A 164 -9.82 33.64 24.08
N PRO A 165 -10.85 34.16 23.37
CA PRO A 165 -12.11 34.61 23.97
C PRO A 165 -12.89 33.50 24.68
N HIS A 166 -12.59 32.23 24.38
CA HIS A 166 -13.24 31.07 25.00
C HIS A 166 -12.46 30.55 26.20
N GLY A 167 -11.30 31.14 26.55
CA GLY A 167 -10.41 30.66 27.60
C GLY A 167 -9.69 29.36 27.23
N LEU A 168 -9.62 29.05 25.93
CA LEU A 168 -9.10 27.80 25.38
C LEU A 168 -7.93 28.05 24.43
N THR A 169 -7.16 27.01 24.20
CA THR A 169 -6.07 26.97 23.22
C THR A 169 -5.87 25.53 22.74
N VAL A 170 -4.83 25.27 21.94
CA VAL A 170 -4.44 23.94 21.45
C VAL A 170 -2.92 23.77 21.58
N ALA A 171 -2.44 22.53 21.57
CA ALA A 171 -1.01 22.23 21.50
C ALA A 171 -0.49 22.49 20.07
N GLY A 172 -0.18 23.76 19.78
CA GLY A 172 0.26 24.23 18.47
C GLY A 172 1.69 24.74 18.44
N GLY A 173 2.08 25.40 17.35
CA GLY A 173 3.41 25.98 17.17
C GLY A 173 3.66 27.20 18.07
N ARG A 174 4.95 27.44 18.34
CA ARG A 174 5.42 28.48 19.26
C ARG A 174 5.79 29.80 18.57
N ILE A 175 5.93 29.75 17.25
CA ILE A 175 6.31 30.87 16.40
C ILE A 175 5.04 31.36 15.69
N PRO A 176 4.70 32.66 15.76
CA PRO A 176 3.44 33.20 15.27
C PRO A 176 3.09 32.83 13.83
N HIS A 177 4.07 32.96 12.93
CA HIS A 177 3.90 32.82 11.47
C HIS A 177 4.11 31.40 10.95
N VAL A 178 4.36 30.42 11.81
CA VAL A 178 4.44 29.02 11.38
C VAL A 178 3.05 28.53 10.99
N GLY A 179 2.93 27.94 9.80
CA GLY A 179 1.71 27.29 9.35
C GLY A 179 1.37 26.01 10.12
N VAL A 180 0.08 25.71 10.21
CA VAL A 180 -0.46 24.56 10.97
C VAL A 180 0.01 23.21 10.39
N SER A 181 -0.19 22.99 9.09
CA SER A 181 -0.11 21.65 8.50
C SER A 181 1.27 20.99 8.59
N GLY A 182 2.30 21.66 8.07
CA GLY A 182 3.67 21.13 8.08
C GLY A 182 4.16 20.86 9.50
N LEU A 183 3.85 21.77 10.44
CA LEU A 183 4.26 21.62 11.83
C LEU A 183 3.65 20.35 12.46
N LEU A 184 2.35 20.12 12.30
CA LEU A 184 1.67 18.96 12.88
C LEU A 184 2.09 17.65 12.20
N LEU A 185 2.30 17.63 10.88
CA LEU A 185 2.70 16.41 10.18
C LEU A 185 4.14 15.97 10.47
N GLY A 186 5.02 16.89 10.88
CA GLY A 186 6.38 16.60 11.34
C GLY A 186 6.54 16.47 12.86
N GLY A 187 5.45 16.45 13.62
CA GLY A 187 5.42 16.20 15.08
C GLY A 187 4.80 17.35 15.88
N GLY A 188 5.20 18.59 15.62
CA GLY A 188 4.57 19.77 16.23
C GLY A 188 5.10 20.19 17.59
N LEU A 189 6.21 20.93 17.65
CA LEU A 189 6.78 21.39 18.91
C LEU A 189 6.00 22.56 19.50
N SER A 190 5.41 22.33 20.68
CA SER A 190 4.50 23.24 21.37
C SER A 190 5.06 23.74 22.70
N PHE A 191 4.51 24.85 23.23
CA PHE A 191 4.84 25.30 24.58
C PHE A 191 4.33 24.32 25.64
N GLN A 192 3.26 23.59 25.33
CA GLN A 192 2.55 22.69 26.23
C GLN A 192 3.04 21.24 26.12
N ASN A 193 4.17 21.01 25.45
CA ASN A 193 4.73 19.68 25.24
C ASN A 193 4.92 18.88 26.52
N SER A 194 5.32 19.53 27.61
CA SER A 194 5.56 18.88 28.89
C SER A 194 4.30 18.21 29.45
N GLU A 195 3.13 18.86 29.35
CA GLU A 195 1.87 18.34 29.92
C GLU A 195 1.08 17.52 28.89
N HIS A 196 1.14 17.88 27.62
CA HIS A 196 0.26 17.35 26.58
C HIS A 196 0.97 16.59 25.45
N SER A 197 2.29 16.50 25.50
CA SER A 197 3.14 16.00 24.41
C SER A 197 3.07 16.86 23.14
N LEU A 198 3.67 16.37 22.06
CA LEU A 198 3.76 17.04 20.77
C LEU A 198 2.38 17.34 20.17
N GLY A 199 2.28 18.39 19.35
CA GLY A 199 1.03 18.85 18.75
C GLY A 199 0.32 17.78 17.92
N CYS A 200 1.07 16.95 17.18
CA CYS A 200 0.48 15.83 16.42
C CYS A 200 -0.25 14.81 17.31
N MET A 201 0.20 14.64 18.56
CA MET A 201 -0.43 13.73 19.52
C MET A 201 -1.77 14.26 20.02
N ASN A 202 -2.03 15.55 19.81
CA ASN A 202 -3.27 16.21 20.19
C ASN A 202 -4.27 16.36 19.03
N VAL A 203 -3.95 15.81 17.85
CA VAL A 203 -4.92 15.65 16.75
C VAL A 203 -5.78 14.41 17.00
N VAL A 204 -7.09 14.58 16.86
CA VAL A 204 -8.14 13.58 17.08
C VAL A 204 -8.63 12.97 15.77
N ASP A 205 -8.66 13.77 14.71
CA ASP A 205 -9.08 13.38 13.37
C ASP A 205 -8.33 14.19 12.31
N TYR A 206 -7.92 13.54 11.22
CA TYR A 206 -7.46 14.19 10.01
C TYR A 206 -8.47 13.96 8.89
N GLU A 207 -8.90 15.01 8.22
CA GLU A 207 -9.54 14.89 6.89
C GLU A 207 -8.44 14.86 5.84
N VAL A 208 -8.41 13.82 5.01
CA VAL A 208 -7.32 13.55 4.07
C VAL A 208 -7.87 13.30 2.67
N VAL A 209 -7.33 14.03 1.69
CA VAL A 209 -7.48 13.71 0.28
C VAL A 209 -6.38 12.73 -0.12
N LEU A 210 -6.75 11.49 -0.40
CA LEU A 210 -5.82 10.42 -0.79
C LEU A 210 -5.31 10.59 -2.22
N ALA A 211 -4.24 9.89 -2.56
CA ALA A 211 -3.69 9.84 -3.91
C ALA A 211 -4.80 9.48 -4.93
N ASP A 212 -5.61 8.50 -4.52
CA ASP A 212 -7.04 8.30 -4.72
C ASP A 212 -7.98 9.33 -5.37
N SER A 213 -7.74 10.61 -5.09
CA SER A 213 -8.73 11.69 -5.05
C SER A 213 -9.94 11.44 -4.12
N SER A 214 -10.04 10.32 -3.40
CA SER A 214 -11.06 10.16 -2.36
C SER A 214 -10.73 10.97 -1.11
N ILE A 215 -11.78 11.38 -0.39
CA ILE A 215 -11.68 12.09 0.89
C ILE A 215 -12.03 11.10 1.98
N VAL A 216 -11.14 10.96 2.96
CA VAL A 216 -11.32 10.03 4.09
C VAL A 216 -11.04 10.74 5.41
N HIS A 217 -11.61 10.19 6.48
CA HIS A 217 -11.25 10.55 7.85
C HIS A 217 -10.27 9.53 8.43
N ALA A 218 -9.22 10.02 9.09
CA ALA A 218 -8.24 9.22 9.79
C ALA A 218 -8.25 9.57 11.27
N ASN A 219 -8.77 8.66 12.09
CA ASN A 219 -8.90 8.78 13.55
C ASN A 219 -8.69 7.42 14.23
N SER A 220 -8.93 7.34 15.55
CA SER A 220 -8.74 6.10 16.31
C SER A 220 -9.66 4.94 15.88
N THR A 221 -10.75 5.21 15.18
CA THR A 221 -11.77 4.23 14.80
C THR A 221 -11.88 3.98 13.29
N GLU A 222 -11.47 4.95 12.46
CA GLU A 222 -11.53 4.92 11.00
C GLU A 222 -10.14 5.23 10.43
N ASN A 223 -9.64 4.42 9.49
CA ASN A 223 -8.27 4.54 8.94
C ASN A 223 -7.20 4.73 10.04
N SER A 224 -7.26 3.92 11.10
CA SER A 224 -6.46 4.12 12.31
C SER A 224 -4.95 3.90 12.13
N ASP A 225 -4.55 3.17 11.10
CA ASP A 225 -3.17 3.07 10.65
C ASP A 225 -2.70 4.37 9.97
N LEU A 226 -3.50 4.96 9.09
CA LEU A 226 -3.24 6.29 8.52
C LEU A 226 -3.18 7.37 9.61
N PHE A 227 -4.10 7.34 10.57
CA PHE A 227 -4.11 8.23 11.74
C PHE A 227 -2.80 8.15 12.52
N TRP A 228 -2.30 6.93 12.74
CA TRP A 228 -1.01 6.70 13.41
C TRP A 228 0.16 7.25 12.58
N ALA A 229 0.15 7.06 11.26
CA ALA A 229 1.24 7.51 10.38
C ALA A 229 1.32 9.03 10.26
N LEU A 230 0.18 9.74 10.19
CA LEU A 230 0.12 11.20 10.09
C LEU A 230 0.60 11.92 11.36
N LYS A 231 0.78 11.21 12.48
CA LYS A 231 1.33 11.75 13.74
C LYS A 231 2.86 11.86 13.72
N GLY A 232 3.45 12.34 12.63
CA GLY A 232 4.90 12.56 12.53
C GLY A 232 5.60 11.92 11.33
N GLY A 233 4.86 11.16 10.50
CA GLY A 233 5.36 10.53 9.28
C GLY A 233 5.45 11.45 8.05
N GLY A 234 5.10 12.73 8.18
CA GLY A 234 5.14 13.69 7.09
C GLY A 234 3.95 13.62 6.13
N THR A 235 4.17 13.99 4.88
CA THR A 235 3.11 14.25 3.87
C THR A 235 2.89 13.10 2.87
N ASN A 236 3.50 11.93 3.10
CA ASN A 236 3.56 10.85 2.10
C ASN A 236 2.28 10.00 1.95
N TYR A 237 1.18 10.40 2.60
CA TYR A 237 -0.04 9.58 2.68
C TYR A 237 -1.27 10.22 2.03
N GLY A 238 -1.17 11.51 1.67
CA GLY A 238 -2.28 12.30 1.16
C GLY A 238 -2.19 13.77 1.58
N ILE A 239 -3.10 14.60 1.08
CA ILE A 239 -3.20 16.02 1.41
C ILE A 239 -4.20 16.21 2.54
N VAL A 240 -3.73 16.65 3.71
CA VAL A 240 -4.60 16.93 4.86
C VAL A 240 -5.29 18.28 4.68
N THR A 241 -6.62 18.28 4.75
CA THR A 241 -7.49 19.45 4.53
C THR A 241 -8.15 19.97 5.81
N ASN A 242 -8.13 19.20 6.89
CA ASN A 242 -8.58 19.61 8.21
C ASN A 242 -7.85 18.86 9.33
N PHE A 243 -7.56 19.56 10.43
CA PHE A 243 -7.02 18.98 11.67
C PHE A 243 -8.02 19.21 12.80
N ARG A 244 -8.69 18.16 13.28
CA ARG A 244 -9.47 18.25 14.52
C ARG A 244 -8.55 18.06 15.70
N MET A 245 -8.43 19.06 16.58
CA MET A 245 -7.52 19.03 17.72
C MET A 245 -8.26 19.08 19.06
N TYR A 246 -7.69 18.46 20.09
CA TYR A 246 -8.15 18.68 21.47
C TYR A 246 -7.89 20.12 21.90
N THR A 247 -8.89 20.73 22.53
CA THR A 247 -8.73 22.02 23.22
C THR A 247 -8.16 21.80 24.62
N ILE A 248 -7.41 22.79 25.11
CA ILE A 248 -6.77 22.79 26.43
C ILE A 248 -6.96 24.17 27.10
N PRO A 249 -6.82 24.27 28.44
CA PRO A 249 -6.90 25.54 29.15
C PRO A 249 -5.83 26.53 28.68
N ASN A 250 -6.21 27.81 28.54
CA ASN A 250 -5.34 28.85 28.00
C ASN A 250 -4.50 29.61 29.05
N ALA A 251 -4.83 29.49 30.33
CA ALA A 251 -4.18 30.23 31.40
C ALA A 251 -2.81 29.64 31.78
N ILE A 252 -1.75 30.45 31.67
CA ILE A 252 -0.36 30.03 31.84
C ILE A 252 0.43 31.04 32.68
N TRP A 253 1.70 30.73 32.94
CA TRP A 253 2.71 31.71 33.33
C TRP A 253 3.87 31.66 32.32
N ALA A 254 4.42 32.82 31.97
CA ALA A 254 5.58 32.89 31.08
C ALA A 254 6.49 34.08 31.41
N GLU A 255 7.77 33.93 31.06
CA GLU A 255 8.82 34.94 31.20
C GLU A 255 9.87 34.75 30.08
N GLY A 256 10.49 35.83 29.61
CA GLY A 256 11.54 35.78 28.61
C GLY A 256 12.72 36.67 29.02
N ARG A 257 13.90 36.09 29.26
CA ARG A 257 15.10 36.78 29.75
C ARG A 257 16.25 36.71 28.76
N VAL A 258 16.95 37.82 28.58
CA VAL A 258 18.19 37.89 27.78
C VAL A 258 19.39 37.97 28.70
N TYR A 259 20.34 37.05 28.54
CA TYR A 259 21.57 36.93 29.32
C TYR A 259 22.79 37.31 28.47
N PRO A 260 23.84 37.89 29.09
CA PRO A 260 25.11 38.09 28.41
C PRO A 260 25.87 36.76 28.26
N ALA A 261 26.60 36.58 27.16
CA ALA A 261 27.46 35.40 26.94
C ALA A 261 28.84 35.54 27.61
N THR A 262 28.90 35.98 28.88
CA THR A 262 30.17 35.94 29.64
C THR A 262 30.47 34.51 30.07
N PRO A 263 31.77 34.11 30.19
CA PRO A 263 32.13 32.78 30.64
C PRO A 263 31.44 32.36 31.95
N GLU A 264 31.36 33.28 32.92
CA GLU A 264 30.68 33.07 34.20
C GLU A 264 29.18 32.82 34.02
N THR A 265 28.47 33.71 33.33
CA THR A 265 27.01 33.58 33.15
C THR A 265 26.67 32.36 32.31
N SER A 266 27.41 32.08 31.23
CA SER A 266 27.21 30.89 30.42
C SER A 266 27.43 29.60 31.21
N SER A 267 28.40 29.56 32.13
CA SER A 267 28.60 28.41 33.03
C SER A 267 27.44 28.25 34.03
N GLN A 268 27.00 29.35 34.66
CA GLN A 268 25.84 29.35 35.57
C GLN A 268 24.57 28.83 34.87
N LEU A 269 24.29 29.32 33.65
CA LEU A 269 23.13 28.90 32.89
C LEU A 269 23.16 27.42 32.49
N ARG A 270 24.33 26.89 32.09
CA ARG A 270 24.47 25.44 31.79
C ARG A 270 24.25 24.57 33.03
N ASN A 271 24.75 24.98 34.19
CA ASN A 271 24.50 24.28 35.45
C ASN A 271 23.01 24.34 35.84
N ALA A 272 22.36 25.50 35.64
CA ALA A 272 20.93 25.65 35.86
C ALA A 272 20.11 24.78 34.89
N LEU A 273 20.55 24.63 33.64
CA LEU A 273 19.93 23.74 32.66
C LEU A 273 20.03 22.27 33.07
N MET A 274 21.16 21.83 33.61
CA MET A 274 21.31 20.47 34.15
C MET A 274 20.35 20.22 35.32
N ALA A 275 20.26 21.15 36.28
CA ALA A 275 19.30 21.05 37.38
C ALA A 275 17.84 21.05 36.88
N TYR A 276 17.54 21.85 35.85
CA TYR A 276 16.22 21.88 35.24
C TYR A 276 15.82 20.53 34.61
N HIS A 277 16.74 19.85 33.95
CA HIS A 277 16.50 18.51 33.39
C HIS A 277 16.08 17.50 34.46
N GLU A 278 16.62 17.58 35.68
CA GLU A 278 16.20 16.73 36.79
C GLU A 278 14.80 17.10 37.29
N LEU A 279 14.49 18.40 37.40
CA LEU A 279 13.21 18.88 37.94
C LEU A 279 12.02 18.52 37.04
N ILE A 280 12.16 18.60 35.71
CA ILE A 280 11.08 18.31 34.76
C ILE A 280 10.69 16.82 34.68
N GLU A 281 11.47 15.93 35.28
CA GLU A 281 11.10 14.52 35.43
C GLU A 281 10.07 14.31 36.56
N SER A 282 9.82 15.34 37.37
CA SER A 282 8.79 15.36 38.42
C SER A 282 7.72 16.43 38.21
N ASP A 283 8.01 17.45 37.39
CA ASP A 283 7.09 18.52 37.02
C ASP A 283 6.83 18.49 35.51
N ASN A 284 5.62 18.06 35.13
CA ASN A 284 5.22 17.92 33.74
C ASN A 284 4.57 19.20 33.16
N LYS A 285 4.75 20.38 33.76
CA LYS A 285 4.12 21.62 33.27
C LYS A 285 5.09 22.63 32.69
N ALA A 286 6.38 22.41 32.89
CA ALA A 286 7.41 23.37 32.53
C ALA A 286 7.97 23.10 31.13
N THR A 287 8.13 24.16 30.35
CA THR A 287 8.86 24.15 29.09
C THR A 287 9.88 25.28 29.10
N LEU A 288 11.13 24.95 28.79
CA LEU A 288 12.23 25.90 28.65
C LEU A 288 12.69 25.89 27.20
N ILE A 289 12.91 27.06 26.63
CA ILE A 289 13.50 27.19 25.30
C ILE A 289 14.75 28.05 25.42
N TRP A 290 15.87 27.48 25.03
CA TRP A 290 17.17 28.13 25.07
C TRP A 290 17.56 28.57 23.66
N HIS A 291 17.72 29.86 23.43
CA HIS A 291 18.16 30.42 22.14
C HIS A 291 19.46 31.17 22.34
N THR A 292 20.54 30.76 21.67
CA THR A 292 21.82 31.50 21.65
C THR A 292 22.01 32.10 20.28
N ILE A 293 22.10 33.43 20.23
CA ILE A 293 22.28 34.22 19.01
C ILE A 293 23.41 35.19 19.29
N ASN A 294 24.40 35.27 18.40
CA ASN A 294 25.55 36.15 18.58
C ASN A 294 26.23 35.95 19.96
N GLN A 295 26.29 37.00 20.78
CA GLN A 295 26.87 36.98 22.14
C GLN A 295 25.81 37.11 23.24
N THR A 296 24.57 36.68 22.98
CA THR A 296 23.51 36.67 23.98
C THR A 296 22.73 35.35 23.98
N THR A 297 22.13 35.04 25.12
CA THR A 297 21.23 33.89 25.28
C THR A 297 19.86 34.38 25.71
N LEU A 298 18.83 34.09 24.92
CA LEU A 298 17.43 34.26 25.28
C LEU A 298 16.89 32.94 25.87
N LEU A 299 16.43 32.99 27.12
CA LEU A 299 15.64 31.91 27.71
C LEU A 299 14.17 32.29 27.76
N ILE A 300 13.33 31.41 27.23
CA ILE A 300 11.87 31.50 27.33
C ILE A 300 11.40 30.45 28.33
N PHE A 301 10.80 30.92 29.41
CA PHE A 301 10.19 30.10 30.46
C PHE A 301 8.69 30.05 30.25
N PHE A 302 8.12 28.84 30.24
CA PHE A 302 6.70 28.63 30.06
C PHE A 302 6.20 27.58 31.06
N TYR A 303 5.08 27.87 31.71
CA TYR A 303 4.47 26.96 32.68
C TYR A 303 2.97 26.80 32.40
N CYS A 304 2.52 25.56 32.27
CA CYS A 304 1.13 25.18 31.95
C CYS A 304 0.16 25.35 33.14
N ALA A 305 0.34 26.42 33.92
CA ALA A 305 -0.57 26.86 34.98
C ALA A 305 -0.30 28.33 35.35
N PRO A 306 -1.31 29.08 35.81
CA PRO A 306 -1.16 30.49 36.18
C PRO A 306 -0.57 30.67 37.59
N VAL A 307 0.66 30.19 37.81
CA VAL A 307 1.41 30.31 39.07
C VAL A 307 2.40 31.48 38.98
N GLU A 308 2.52 32.32 40.01
CA GLU A 308 3.34 33.56 39.93
C GLU A 308 4.84 33.33 39.78
N LYS A 309 5.35 32.25 40.36
CA LYS A 309 6.79 31.94 40.38
C LYS A 309 6.99 30.42 40.44
N PRO A 310 6.97 29.72 39.29
CA PRO A 310 7.07 28.26 39.25
C PRO A 310 8.40 27.73 39.82
N ALA A 311 8.34 26.85 40.83
CA ALA A 311 9.53 26.37 41.54
C ALA A 311 10.54 25.64 40.64
N VAL A 312 10.07 25.00 39.56
CA VAL A 312 10.89 24.32 38.54
C VAL A 312 11.94 25.24 37.88
N PHE A 313 11.72 26.56 37.86
CA PHE A 313 12.64 27.54 37.30
C PHE A 313 13.56 28.19 38.35
N ALA A 314 13.51 27.74 39.61
CA ALA A 314 14.36 28.24 40.69
C ALA A 314 15.86 28.29 40.34
N PRO A 315 16.46 27.32 39.62
CA PRO A 315 17.87 27.37 39.25
C PRO A 315 18.29 28.60 38.44
N PHE A 316 17.35 29.29 37.78
CA PHE A 316 17.63 30.44 36.92
C PHE A 316 17.38 31.80 37.57
N TYR A 317 16.66 31.85 38.70
CA TYR A 317 16.11 33.11 39.20
C TYR A 317 17.15 34.14 39.62
N ASP A 318 18.25 33.67 40.22
CA ASP A 318 19.30 34.52 40.79
C ASP A 318 20.46 34.77 39.81
N ILE A 319 20.37 34.26 38.57
CA ILE A 319 21.39 34.50 37.54
C ILE A 319 21.18 35.91 36.95
N PRO A 320 22.19 36.80 36.98
CA PRO A 320 22.08 38.13 36.41
C PRO A 320 21.76 38.10 34.91
N PHE A 321 20.78 38.90 34.48
CA PHE A 321 20.35 39.01 33.09
C PHE A 321 20.28 40.49 32.68
N LEU A 322 20.31 40.75 31.37
CA LEU A 322 20.34 42.11 30.81
C LEU A 322 18.96 42.76 30.84
N MET A 323 17.94 42.04 30.36
CA MET A 323 16.58 42.55 30.27
C MET A 323 15.54 41.42 30.16
N ASN A 324 14.29 41.76 30.48
CA ASN A 324 13.14 40.94 30.14
C ASN A 324 12.63 41.36 28.76
N VAL A 325 12.51 40.40 27.85
CA VAL A 325 11.78 40.59 26.59
C VAL A 325 10.31 40.23 26.73
N VAL A 326 9.98 39.35 27.68
CA VAL A 326 8.62 39.09 28.14
C VAL A 326 8.63 39.14 29.67
N PRO A 327 7.99 40.15 30.30
CA PRO A 327 7.95 40.25 31.76
C PRO A 327 7.26 39.04 32.40
N PRO A 328 7.67 38.60 33.60
CA PRO A 328 7.04 37.49 34.30
C PRO A 328 5.60 37.84 34.66
N ALA A 329 4.65 37.08 34.12
CA ALA A 329 3.23 37.30 34.39
C ALA A 329 2.40 36.03 34.17
N LYS A 330 1.22 35.99 34.79
CA LYS A 330 0.14 35.10 34.37
C LYS A 330 -0.43 35.66 33.07
N ARG A 331 -0.54 34.84 32.03
CA ARG A 331 -0.91 35.27 30.68
C ARG A 331 -1.76 34.19 30.00
N THR A 332 -2.22 34.48 28.79
CA THR A 332 -2.70 33.45 27.86
C THR A 332 -1.61 33.01 26.89
N VAL A 333 -1.83 31.88 26.20
CA VAL A 333 -0.92 31.42 25.13
C VAL A 333 -0.90 32.39 23.97
N PHE A 334 -2.05 32.97 23.62
CA PHE A 334 -2.13 34.04 22.62
C PHE A 334 -1.26 35.23 23.02
N GLU A 335 -1.41 35.75 24.25
CA GLU A 335 -0.62 36.89 24.74
C GLU A 335 0.89 36.60 24.75
N MET A 336 1.30 35.35 25.01
CA MET A 336 2.69 34.93 24.97
C MET A 336 3.22 34.91 23.53
N VAL A 337 2.50 34.28 22.61
CA VAL A 337 2.90 34.17 21.20
C VAL A 337 2.89 35.54 20.51
N ASP A 338 1.92 36.38 20.83
CA ASP A 338 1.84 37.77 20.37
C ASP A 338 3.03 38.61 20.88
N ALA A 339 3.41 38.47 22.15
CA ALA A 339 4.55 39.19 22.71
C ALA A 339 5.89 38.86 22.01
N VAL A 340 6.10 37.62 21.60
CA VAL A 340 7.32 37.22 20.87
C VAL A 340 7.27 37.53 19.36
N SER A 341 6.10 37.91 18.82
CA SER A 341 5.96 38.21 17.38
C SER A 341 6.81 39.39 16.93
N ASN A 342 6.91 40.43 17.75
CA ASN A 342 7.73 41.61 17.46
C ASN A 342 9.23 41.34 17.54
N ILE A 343 9.64 40.26 18.22
CA ILE A 343 11.04 39.85 18.38
C ILE A 343 11.48 38.94 17.23
N LEU A 344 10.56 38.14 16.71
CA LEU A 344 10.83 37.09 15.72
C LEU A 344 10.26 37.43 14.34
N ALA A 345 10.19 38.73 14.01
CA ALA A 345 9.67 39.22 12.75
C ALA A 345 10.39 38.54 11.57
N ALA A 346 9.61 38.12 10.57
CA ALA A 346 10.15 37.45 9.39
C ALA A 346 10.89 38.46 8.51
N GLU A 347 12.22 38.50 8.61
CA GLU A 347 13.04 39.11 7.57
C GLU A 347 13.13 38.18 6.34
N GLN A 348 13.23 38.77 5.15
CA GLN A 348 13.45 38.02 3.91
C GLN A 348 14.92 37.60 3.84
N LEU A 349 15.22 36.42 4.38
CA LEU A 349 16.55 35.84 4.39
C LEU A 349 16.50 34.41 3.85
N ASN A 350 17.69 33.90 3.52
CA ASN A 350 17.88 32.47 3.37
C ASN A 350 18.06 31.83 4.74
N HIS A 351 17.48 30.65 4.90
CA HIS A 351 17.57 29.87 6.12
C HIS A 351 18.11 28.47 5.84
N ASP A 352 19.00 27.99 6.70
CA ASP A 352 19.40 26.57 6.74
C ASP A 352 19.29 26.08 8.19
N MET A 353 18.65 24.93 8.40
CA MET A 353 18.42 24.35 9.72
C MET A 353 18.91 22.93 9.76
N ARG A 354 19.52 22.53 10.88
CA ARG A 354 19.96 21.16 11.13
C ARG A 354 19.70 20.76 12.58
N THR A 355 19.39 19.49 12.80
CA THR A 355 19.01 18.97 14.12
C THR A 355 19.76 17.71 14.53
N THR A 356 19.88 17.51 15.83
CA THR A 356 20.30 16.25 16.46
C THR A 356 19.75 16.16 17.89
N THR A 357 19.86 14.98 18.51
CA THR A 357 19.27 14.69 19.81
C THR A 357 20.30 14.04 20.74
N THR A 358 20.31 14.47 22.01
CA THR A 358 21.21 13.92 23.04
C THR A 358 20.50 13.84 24.38
N LEU A 359 21.03 13.06 25.32
CA LEU A 359 20.77 13.25 26.74
C LEU A 359 21.52 14.49 27.26
N PRO A 360 21.12 15.09 28.40
CA PRO A 360 21.78 16.25 28.98
C PRO A 360 23.27 15.99 29.27
N SER A 361 24.15 16.88 28.83
CA SER A 361 25.60 16.78 29.07
C SER A 361 26.28 18.14 28.98
N LEU A 362 27.02 18.50 30.03
CA LEU A 362 27.84 19.72 30.08
C LEU A 362 28.90 19.73 28.97
N ALA A 363 29.57 18.60 28.74
CA ALA A 363 30.61 18.48 27.72
C ALA A 363 30.05 18.74 26.31
N VAL A 364 28.85 18.23 26.03
CA VAL A 364 28.15 18.48 24.75
C VAL A 364 27.81 19.96 24.59
N TYR A 365 27.24 20.61 25.61
CA TYR A 365 26.92 22.04 25.56
C TYR A 365 28.16 22.92 25.32
N GLU A 366 29.28 22.60 25.98
CA GLU A 366 30.52 23.35 25.84
C GLU A 366 31.15 23.17 24.47
N ALA A 367 31.16 21.94 23.96
CA ALA A 367 31.65 21.64 22.62
C ALA A 367 30.79 22.34 21.54
N ALA A 368 29.47 22.33 21.70
CA ALA A 368 28.53 22.97 20.79
C ALA A 368 28.77 24.48 20.71
N GLU A 369 28.80 25.16 21.87
CA GLU A 369 28.97 26.62 21.91
C GLU A 369 30.36 27.06 21.44
N LYS A 370 31.41 26.34 21.83
CA LYS A 370 32.78 26.60 21.35
C LYS A 370 32.85 26.51 19.83
N THR A 371 32.24 25.48 19.26
CA THR A 371 32.24 25.27 17.80
C THR A 371 31.40 26.34 17.10
N ARG A 372 30.21 26.65 17.62
CA ARG A 372 29.34 27.71 17.08
C ARG A 372 30.07 29.05 17.01
N LEU A 373 30.76 29.46 18.07
CA LEU A 373 31.53 30.71 18.10
C LEU A 373 32.68 30.71 17.08
N ALA A 374 33.40 29.58 16.92
CA ALA A 374 34.46 29.45 15.93
C ALA A 374 33.92 29.55 14.50
N GLU A 375 32.81 28.87 14.21
CA GLU A 375 32.18 28.92 12.88
C GLU A 375 31.57 30.30 12.59
N MET A 376 30.92 30.93 13.58
CA MET A 376 30.41 32.29 13.45
C MET A 376 31.54 33.29 13.13
N ALA A 377 32.71 33.16 13.76
CA ALA A 377 33.87 33.98 13.43
C ALA A 377 34.36 33.73 11.98
N SER A 378 34.29 32.48 11.50
CA SER A 378 34.69 32.10 10.14
C SER A 378 33.75 32.58 9.02
N LEU A 379 32.54 33.02 9.38
CA LEU A 379 31.53 33.59 8.47
C LEU A 379 31.42 35.12 8.58
N SER A 380 32.26 35.76 9.40
CA SER A 380 32.17 37.21 9.68
C SER A 380 32.44 38.11 8.47
N ASP A 381 33.04 37.58 7.41
CA ASP A 381 33.21 38.23 6.11
C ASP A 381 31.91 38.27 5.27
N LEU A 382 30.91 37.46 5.62
CA LEU A 382 29.68 37.31 4.86
C LEU A 382 28.58 38.25 5.39
N PRO A 383 27.81 38.90 4.50
CA PRO A 383 26.74 39.79 4.91
C PRO A 383 25.61 39.02 5.59
N ARG A 384 25.28 39.42 6.82
CA ARG A 384 24.15 38.90 7.62
C ARG A 384 24.20 37.39 7.86
N ALA A 385 25.38 36.76 7.90
CA ALA A 385 25.54 35.34 8.19
C ALA A 385 25.55 35.08 9.71
N ASP A 386 24.36 34.93 10.29
CA ASP A 386 24.18 34.68 11.72
C ASP A 386 24.01 33.19 12.01
N LEU A 387 24.63 32.70 13.10
CA LEU A 387 24.53 31.31 13.56
C LEU A 387 23.82 31.22 14.91
N THR A 388 22.59 30.70 14.88
CA THR A 388 21.74 30.48 16.04
C THR A 388 21.79 29.02 16.48
N MET A 389 21.92 28.79 17.80
CA MET A 389 21.76 27.46 18.40
C MET A 389 20.59 27.48 19.37
N VAL A 390 19.70 26.49 19.25
CA VAL A 390 18.55 26.31 20.13
C VAL A 390 18.63 24.95 20.83
N ILE A 391 18.42 24.94 22.14
CA ILE A 391 18.36 23.72 22.97
C ILE A 391 16.97 23.61 23.57
N GLN A 392 16.36 22.43 23.44
CA GLN A 392 14.96 22.20 23.78
C GLN A 392 14.83 20.94 24.63
N PRO A 393 14.87 21.09 25.98
CA PRO A 393 14.63 20.00 26.90
C PRO A 393 13.26 19.35 26.70
N MET A 394 13.23 18.03 26.78
CA MET A 394 12.02 17.20 26.69
C MET A 394 12.13 16.11 27.76
N SER A 395 11.12 16.02 28.64
CA SER A 395 11.12 15.06 29.75
C SER A 395 10.63 13.68 29.31
N SER A 396 10.99 12.64 30.06
CA SER A 396 10.46 11.30 29.82
C SER A 396 8.93 11.25 29.98
N LEU A 397 8.37 12.11 30.83
CA LEU A 397 6.93 12.23 31.07
C LEU A 397 6.18 12.68 29.80
N ALA A 398 6.73 13.65 29.06
CA ALA A 398 6.13 14.14 27.82
C ALA A 398 6.05 13.04 26.73
N ILE A 399 7.05 12.15 26.68
CA ILE A 399 7.09 11.04 25.73
C ILE A 399 6.10 9.94 26.12
N LYS A 400 5.98 9.61 27.42
CA LYS A 400 4.97 8.66 27.92
C LYS A 400 3.54 9.10 27.61
N VAL A 401 3.26 10.41 27.63
CA VAL A 401 1.97 10.96 27.20
C VAL A 401 1.73 10.74 25.71
N ALA A 402 2.76 10.82 24.87
CA ALA A 402 2.66 10.50 23.44
C ALA A 402 2.22 9.04 23.23
N GLU A 403 2.92 8.11 23.89
CA GLU A 403 2.64 6.68 23.81
C GLU A 403 1.18 6.36 24.15
N ALA A 404 0.63 7.03 25.17
CA ALA A 404 -0.76 6.85 25.61
C ALA A 404 -1.81 7.46 24.65
N LYS A 405 -1.49 8.50 23.88
CA LYS A 405 -2.45 9.29 23.07
C LYS A 405 -2.50 8.94 21.58
N GLY A 406 -1.65 8.03 21.11
CA GLY A 406 -1.61 7.69 19.69
C GLY A 406 -0.46 6.80 19.26
N GLY A 407 0.24 6.18 20.22
CA GLY A 407 1.48 5.46 19.99
C GLY A 407 2.67 6.40 19.78
N ASN A 408 3.80 5.83 19.36
CA ASN A 408 5.07 6.53 19.16
C ASN A 408 5.63 6.30 17.74
N PRO A 409 4.96 6.82 16.68
CA PRO A 409 5.44 6.74 15.30
C PRO A 409 6.82 7.37 15.10
N LEU A 410 7.17 8.34 15.94
CA LEU A 410 8.44 9.05 15.91
C LEU A 410 9.62 8.21 16.45
N GLY A 411 9.37 7.07 17.09
CA GLY A 411 10.43 6.22 17.65
C GLY A 411 11.19 6.84 18.82
N LEU A 412 10.55 7.76 19.55
CA LEU A 412 11.19 8.48 20.65
C LEU A 412 11.44 7.57 21.86
N ALA A 413 12.66 7.52 22.38
CA ALA A 413 12.89 6.84 23.65
C ALA A 413 12.22 7.61 24.80
N SER A 414 11.56 6.90 25.71
CA SER A 414 10.93 7.45 26.91
C SER A 414 11.97 7.80 28.00
N VAL A 415 12.88 8.72 27.67
CA VAL A 415 13.97 9.21 28.53
C VAL A 415 14.02 10.74 28.49
N GLY A 416 14.53 11.36 29.56
CA GLY A 416 14.80 12.80 29.57
C GLY A 416 15.92 13.11 28.58
N HIS A 417 15.63 13.94 27.58
CA HIS A 417 16.54 14.27 26.49
C HIS A 417 16.37 15.72 26.03
N GLN A 418 17.08 16.10 24.99
CA GLN A 418 17.06 17.45 24.46
C GLN A 418 17.31 17.48 22.96
N TRP A 419 16.59 18.37 22.29
CA TRP A 419 16.66 18.52 20.85
C TRP A 419 17.43 19.79 20.51
N PHE A 420 18.45 19.62 19.66
CA PHE A 420 19.25 20.72 19.15
C PHE A 420 18.68 21.18 17.81
N LEU A 421 18.62 22.49 17.62
CA LEU A 421 18.51 23.12 16.31
C LEU A 421 19.70 24.05 16.14
N VAL A 422 20.46 23.87 15.07
CA VAL A 422 21.43 24.86 14.59
C VAL A 422 20.83 25.48 13.34
N MET A 423 20.71 26.79 13.32
CA MET A 423 20.13 27.55 12.23
C MET A 423 21.11 28.62 11.78
N ALA A 424 21.27 28.76 10.47
CA ALA A 424 21.92 29.91 9.87
C ALA A 424 20.90 30.77 9.14
N ASP A 425 20.98 32.08 9.37
CA ASP A 425 20.29 33.11 8.61
C ASP A 425 21.35 33.83 7.77
N TYR A 426 21.09 34.06 6.49
CA TYR A 426 22.05 34.72 5.59
C TYR A 426 21.35 35.47 4.45
N ALA A 427 22.04 36.46 3.87
CA ALA A 427 21.47 37.25 2.79
C ALA A 427 21.19 36.39 1.53
N ASP A 428 20.15 36.76 0.78
CA ASP A 428 19.76 36.13 -0.48
C ASP A 428 20.70 36.45 -1.66
N THR A 429 21.64 37.37 -1.45
CA THR A 429 22.64 37.81 -2.43
C THR A 429 23.96 37.03 -2.37
N LEU A 430 24.09 36.04 -1.47
CA LEU A 430 25.30 35.24 -1.36
C LEU A 430 25.57 34.42 -2.63
N SER A 431 26.86 34.22 -2.94
CA SER A 431 27.28 33.32 -4.00
C SER A 431 26.99 31.85 -3.63
N THR A 432 26.85 30.96 -4.61
CA THR A 432 26.63 29.52 -4.34
C THR A 432 27.76 28.90 -3.50
N GLU A 433 28.99 29.40 -3.64
CA GLU A 433 30.15 28.97 -2.85
C GLU A 433 30.03 29.42 -1.39
N ASP A 434 29.64 30.67 -1.14
CA ASP A 434 29.43 31.19 0.20
C ASP A 434 28.23 30.53 0.90
N GLU A 435 27.16 30.24 0.18
CA GLU A 435 26.06 29.45 0.76
C GLU A 435 26.53 28.05 1.19
N ALA A 436 27.42 27.43 0.40
CA ALA A 436 28.01 26.14 0.76
C ALA A 436 28.89 26.25 2.02
N ARG A 437 29.64 27.35 2.19
CA ARG A 437 30.38 27.67 3.42
C ARG A 437 29.44 27.78 4.63
N VAL A 438 28.32 28.47 4.49
CA VAL A 438 27.32 28.60 5.56
C VAL A 438 26.73 27.24 5.94
N ARG A 439 26.29 26.44 4.97
CA ARG A 439 25.75 25.08 5.23
C ARG A 439 26.78 24.16 5.88
N ALA A 440 28.04 24.22 5.45
CA ALA A 440 29.13 23.45 6.04
C ALA A 440 29.35 23.83 7.51
N SER A 441 29.22 25.11 7.85
CA SER A 441 29.35 25.64 9.21
C SER A 441 28.23 25.11 10.13
N VAL A 442 26.97 25.18 9.68
CA VAL A 442 25.81 24.61 10.40
C VAL A 442 26.01 23.11 10.64
N LYS A 443 26.44 22.39 9.60
CA LYS A 443 26.73 20.96 9.68
C LYS A 443 27.81 20.66 10.72
N LYS A 444 28.91 21.40 10.71
CA LYS A 444 30.05 21.17 11.61
C LYS A 444 29.68 21.32 13.08
N VAL A 445 28.83 22.29 13.44
CA VAL A 445 28.33 22.42 14.82
C VAL A 445 27.56 21.15 15.24
N VAL A 446 26.65 20.65 14.39
CA VAL A 446 25.88 19.44 14.67
C VAL A 446 26.77 18.20 14.72
N ASP A 447 27.74 18.07 13.81
CA ASP A 447 28.68 16.95 13.79
C ASP A 447 29.47 16.88 15.12
N VAL A 448 29.97 18.03 15.62
CA VAL A 448 30.68 18.08 16.91
C VAL A 448 29.77 17.72 18.08
N VAL A 449 28.50 18.15 18.06
CA VAL A 449 27.50 17.73 19.07
C VAL A 449 27.35 16.22 19.05
N GLU A 450 27.17 15.61 17.87
CA GLU A 450 27.01 14.16 17.75
C GLU A 450 28.26 13.39 18.15
N GLU A 451 29.44 13.80 17.70
CA GLU A 451 30.71 13.15 18.03
C GLU A 451 30.99 13.20 19.53
N THR A 452 30.78 14.36 20.14
CA THR A 452 30.94 14.53 21.59
C THR A 452 29.92 13.70 22.35
N ALA A 453 28.65 13.71 21.94
CA ALA A 453 27.61 12.92 22.58
C ALA A 453 27.85 11.41 22.45
N LYS A 454 28.36 10.94 21.31
CA LYS A 454 28.73 9.53 21.11
C LYS A 454 29.89 9.14 22.03
N LYS A 455 30.91 10.01 22.16
CA LYS A 455 32.04 9.80 23.07
C LYS A 455 31.62 9.74 24.53
N GLU A 456 30.66 10.57 24.93
CA GLU A 456 30.11 10.62 26.30
C GLU A 456 29.03 9.54 26.55
N GLY A 457 28.63 8.78 25.53
CA GLY A 457 27.57 7.76 25.66
C GLY A 457 26.16 8.32 25.82
N VAL A 458 25.93 9.57 25.42
CA VAL A 458 24.66 10.32 25.58
C VAL A 458 23.96 10.64 24.26
N TRP A 459 24.44 10.11 23.14
CA TRP A 459 23.83 10.35 21.82
C TRP A 459 22.54 9.54 21.63
N LEU A 460 21.53 10.16 21.00
CA LEU A 460 20.31 9.50 20.57
C LEU A 460 20.15 9.65 19.04
N PRO A 461 19.70 8.60 18.33
CA PRO A 461 19.64 8.62 16.87
C PRO A 461 18.61 9.59 16.30
N TYR A 462 17.56 9.90 17.07
CA TYR A 462 16.40 10.68 16.65
C TYR A 462 16.76 12.04 16.06
N LYS A 463 16.12 12.38 14.94
CA LYS A 463 16.19 13.69 14.29
C LYS A 463 14.77 14.23 14.11
N TYR A 464 14.56 15.47 14.53
CA TYR A 464 13.25 16.09 14.43
C TYR A 464 12.95 16.58 13.01
N SER A 465 11.89 16.06 12.40
CA SER A 465 11.57 16.34 10.99
C SER A 465 11.45 17.82 10.66
N ASN A 466 10.84 18.63 11.53
CA ASN A 466 10.61 20.06 11.26
C ASN A 466 11.88 20.94 11.37
N TYR A 467 13.01 20.39 11.83
CA TYR A 467 14.32 21.07 11.87
C TYR A 467 15.37 20.39 10.99
N SER A 468 14.95 19.41 10.20
CA SER A 468 15.89 18.65 9.38
C SER A 468 16.28 19.43 8.13
N SER A 469 17.59 19.47 7.85
CA SER A 469 18.09 19.97 6.58
C SER A 469 17.73 19.00 5.45
N ARG A 470 17.81 19.46 4.20
CA ARG A 470 17.53 18.65 3.01
C ARG A 470 18.41 17.41 2.86
N ASP A 471 19.57 17.36 3.53
CA ASP A 471 20.49 16.21 3.55
C ASP A 471 20.32 15.31 4.79
N GLN A 472 19.36 15.61 5.67
CA GLN A 472 19.03 14.77 6.82
C GLN A 472 17.80 13.91 6.51
N ASP A 473 17.89 12.60 6.73
CA ASP A 473 16.75 11.69 6.72
C ASP A 473 16.21 11.51 8.16
N PRO A 474 15.14 12.25 8.55
CA PRO A 474 14.54 12.10 9.87
C PRO A 474 13.78 10.78 10.03
N LEU A 475 13.15 10.25 8.98
CA LEU A 475 12.34 9.02 9.10
C LEU A 475 13.23 7.80 9.39
N ALA A 476 14.43 7.75 8.81
CA ALA A 476 15.42 6.72 9.15
C ALA A 476 15.81 6.72 10.64
N SER A 477 15.62 7.84 11.35
CA SER A 477 15.93 7.94 12.78
C SER A 477 14.84 7.40 13.71
N TYR A 478 13.65 7.07 13.20
CA TYR A 478 12.50 6.61 14.01
C TYR A 478 12.60 5.13 14.42
N GLY A 479 13.66 4.43 14.00
CA GLY A 479 13.88 3.00 14.26
C GLY A 479 13.16 2.10 13.25
N GLU A 480 13.68 0.88 13.09
CA GLU A 480 13.26 -0.05 12.03
C GLU A 480 11.77 -0.43 12.10
N GLY A 481 11.24 -0.63 13.31
CA GLY A 481 9.83 -0.99 13.51
C GLY A 481 8.87 0.11 13.06
N SER A 482 9.11 1.35 13.47
CA SER A 482 8.28 2.50 13.05
C SER A 482 8.44 2.78 11.57
N LEU A 483 9.68 2.77 11.05
CA LEU A 483 9.95 3.01 9.64
C LEU A 483 9.30 1.95 8.73
N GLY A 484 9.40 0.67 9.10
CA GLY A 484 8.76 -0.43 8.36
C GLY A 484 7.24 -0.29 8.33
N ARG A 485 6.63 0.09 9.45
CA ARG A 485 5.18 0.35 9.51
C ARG A 485 4.77 1.57 8.66
N LEU A 486 5.54 2.66 8.73
CA LEU A 486 5.29 3.87 7.92
C LEU A 486 5.34 3.57 6.42
N ARG A 487 6.30 2.73 5.97
CA ARG A 487 6.40 2.27 4.57
C ARG A 487 5.21 1.41 4.16
N GLY A 488 4.88 0.37 4.95
CA GLY A 488 3.75 -0.50 4.63
C GLY A 488 2.40 0.23 4.57
N ILE A 489 2.23 1.30 5.37
CA ILE A 489 1.05 2.18 5.30
C ILE A 489 1.09 3.03 4.02
N ALA A 490 2.23 3.62 3.66
CA ALA A 490 2.35 4.40 2.42
C ALA A 490 1.98 3.52 1.21
N ASP A 491 2.53 2.30 1.16
CA ASP A 491 2.25 1.33 0.10
C ASP A 491 0.77 0.87 0.08
N LYS A 492 0.05 0.93 1.20
CA LYS A 492 -1.39 0.61 1.27
C LYS A 492 -2.25 1.72 0.66
N TYR A 493 -1.85 2.98 0.83
CA TYR A 493 -2.61 4.15 0.39
C TYR A 493 -2.17 4.65 -1.00
N ASP A 494 -1.24 3.95 -1.67
CA ASP A 494 -0.88 4.14 -3.07
C ASP A 494 -1.28 2.92 -3.94
N PRO A 495 -2.52 2.88 -4.47
CA PRO A 495 -3.02 1.73 -5.24
C PRO A 495 -2.34 1.53 -6.61
N GLU A 496 -1.53 2.50 -7.06
CA GLU A 496 -0.79 2.44 -8.33
C GLU A 496 0.71 2.19 -8.11
N ALA A 497 1.15 1.93 -6.87
CA ALA A 497 2.56 1.71 -6.55
C ALA A 497 3.22 0.63 -7.42
N TRP A 498 2.47 -0.37 -7.89
CA TRP A 498 2.98 -1.42 -8.79
C TRP A 498 3.48 -0.87 -10.13
N THR A 499 2.88 0.20 -10.66
CA THR A 499 3.28 0.82 -11.94
C THR A 499 4.69 1.42 -11.89
N SER A 500 5.18 1.72 -10.68
CA SER A 500 6.55 2.19 -10.45
C SER A 500 7.57 1.06 -10.25
N LYS A 501 7.12 -0.20 -10.14
CA LYS A 501 8.00 -1.36 -9.91
C LYS A 501 8.45 -1.96 -11.24
N PRO A 502 9.65 -2.58 -11.31
CA PRO A 502 10.07 -3.34 -12.48
C PRO A 502 9.06 -4.43 -12.85
N ILE A 503 8.63 -4.47 -14.12
CA ILE A 503 7.72 -5.48 -14.64
C ILE A 503 8.46 -6.47 -15.56
N LYS A 504 8.04 -7.72 -15.55
CA LYS A 504 8.47 -8.76 -16.51
C LYS A 504 7.29 -9.16 -17.37
N GLN A 505 7.57 -9.68 -18.57
CA GLN A 505 6.55 -10.12 -19.51
C GLN A 505 5.63 -8.98 -20.00
N GLU A 506 6.15 -7.74 -20.03
CA GLU A 506 5.45 -6.59 -20.62
C GLU A 506 5.07 -6.84 -22.08
N VAL A 507 3.96 -6.26 -22.53
CA VAL A 507 3.50 -6.32 -23.93
C VAL A 507 3.67 -4.95 -24.56
N VAL A 508 4.41 -4.90 -25.65
CA VAL A 508 4.52 -3.67 -26.45
C VAL A 508 3.42 -3.70 -27.51
N TYR A 509 2.54 -2.70 -27.49
CA TYR A 509 1.48 -2.52 -28.48
C TYR A 509 1.85 -1.39 -29.45
N ASP A 510 1.61 -1.59 -30.75
CA ASP A 510 1.82 -0.56 -31.78
C ASP A 510 0.82 0.61 -31.64
N ASN A 511 -0.31 0.39 -30.97
CA ASN A 511 -1.39 1.37 -30.77
C ASN A 511 -1.66 1.64 -29.28
N PRO A 512 -0.86 2.49 -28.62
CA PRO A 512 -1.04 2.85 -27.21
C PRO A 512 -2.41 3.47 -26.90
N GLU A 513 -2.96 4.30 -27.80
CA GLU A 513 -4.29 4.90 -27.64
C GLU A 513 -5.40 3.83 -27.62
N GLY A 514 -5.26 2.81 -28.47
CA GLY A 514 -6.14 1.64 -28.48
C GLY A 514 -6.08 0.86 -27.17
N VAL A 515 -4.90 0.75 -26.55
CA VAL A 515 -4.75 0.14 -25.21
C VAL A 515 -5.51 0.95 -24.19
N GLN A 516 -5.27 2.26 -24.11
CA GLN A 516 -5.96 3.11 -23.14
C GLN A 516 -7.49 3.05 -23.31
N SER A 517 -7.99 3.12 -24.54
CA SER A 517 -9.42 2.99 -24.84
C SER A 517 -10.01 1.64 -24.39
N ALA A 518 -9.26 0.55 -24.60
CA ALA A 518 -9.65 -0.77 -24.13
C ALA A 518 -9.70 -0.85 -22.58
N LEU A 519 -8.69 -0.31 -21.90
CA LEU A 519 -8.60 -0.29 -20.43
C LEU A 519 -9.73 0.56 -19.82
N ASP A 520 -9.97 1.77 -20.34
CA ASP A 520 -11.07 2.65 -19.93
C ASP A 520 -12.44 1.97 -20.05
N LYS A 521 -12.61 1.17 -21.10
CA LYS A 521 -13.84 0.38 -21.30
C LYS A 521 -13.95 -0.72 -20.24
N LEU A 522 -12.90 -1.51 -20.01
CA LEU A 522 -12.88 -2.57 -18.99
C LEU A 522 -13.19 -2.06 -17.59
N GLN A 523 -12.70 -0.86 -17.27
CA GLN A 523 -12.92 -0.19 -15.99
C GLN A 523 -14.40 0.11 -15.69
N LYS A 524 -15.21 0.33 -16.73
CA LYS A 524 -16.65 0.63 -16.62
C LYS A 524 -17.52 -0.63 -16.64
N LEU A 525 -16.97 -1.77 -17.06
CA LEU A 525 -17.72 -3.02 -17.18
C LEU A 525 -17.96 -3.66 -15.79
N PRO A 526 -19.08 -4.41 -15.63
CA PRO A 526 -19.39 -5.10 -14.39
C PRO A 526 -18.28 -6.05 -13.91
N PRO A 527 -18.13 -6.27 -12.59
CA PRO A 527 -17.36 -7.37 -12.04
C PRO A 527 -17.79 -8.73 -12.61
N LEU A 528 -16.84 -9.64 -12.91
CA LEU A 528 -17.17 -11.01 -13.30
C LEU A 528 -17.57 -11.87 -12.09
N VAL A 529 -16.94 -11.60 -10.95
CA VAL A 529 -17.18 -12.30 -9.67
C VAL A 529 -17.49 -11.33 -8.53
N THR A 530 -18.14 -11.83 -7.49
CA THR A 530 -18.55 -11.04 -6.32
C THR A 530 -17.60 -11.24 -5.12
N THR A 531 -17.58 -10.28 -4.19
CA THR A 531 -16.79 -10.40 -2.96
C THR A 531 -17.22 -11.57 -2.08
N GLN A 532 -18.49 -11.94 -2.11
CA GLN A 532 -19.00 -13.10 -1.36
C GLN A 532 -18.43 -14.41 -1.91
N GLU A 533 -18.42 -14.60 -3.22
CA GLU A 533 -17.88 -15.81 -3.86
C GLU A 533 -16.37 -15.95 -3.58
N ILE A 534 -15.61 -14.85 -3.69
CA ILE A 534 -14.19 -14.81 -3.37
C ILE A 534 -13.92 -15.22 -1.91
N ASN A 535 -14.72 -14.69 -0.97
CA ASN A 535 -14.58 -15.04 0.45
C ASN A 535 -15.02 -16.47 0.76
N ASN A 536 -16.01 -17.01 0.04
CA ASN A 536 -16.39 -18.42 0.14
C ASN A 536 -15.23 -19.32 -0.30
N LEU A 537 -14.59 -19.01 -1.44
CA LEU A 537 -13.40 -19.74 -1.88
C LEU A 537 -12.27 -19.65 -0.86
N LYS A 538 -12.00 -18.46 -0.29
CA LYS A 538 -10.97 -18.29 0.73
C LYS A 538 -11.22 -19.16 1.96
N LYS A 539 -12.48 -19.28 2.41
CA LYS A 539 -12.88 -20.20 3.49
C LYS A 539 -12.67 -21.67 3.11
N SER A 540 -12.99 -22.05 1.88
CA SER A 540 -12.72 -23.39 1.37
C SER A 540 -11.22 -23.71 1.33
N LEU A 541 -10.39 -22.76 0.89
CA LEU A 541 -8.92 -22.90 0.89
C LEU A 541 -8.33 -22.93 2.30
N ARG A 542 -8.94 -22.23 3.26
CA ARG A 542 -8.59 -22.39 4.68
C ARG A 542 -8.77 -23.84 5.14
N ASN A 543 -9.87 -24.49 4.78
CA ASN A 543 -10.09 -25.89 5.12
C ASN A 543 -9.04 -26.80 4.48
N VAL A 544 -8.64 -26.51 3.24
CA VAL A 544 -7.58 -27.25 2.54
C VAL A 544 -6.24 -27.10 3.23
N ALA A 545 -5.84 -25.87 3.59
CA ALA A 545 -4.59 -25.59 4.30
C ALA A 545 -4.53 -26.30 5.66
N LEU A 546 -5.69 -26.57 6.26
CA LEU A 546 -5.84 -27.29 7.52
C LEU A 546 -6.05 -28.80 7.37
N GLY A 547 -5.89 -29.36 6.16
CA GLY A 547 -6.02 -30.80 5.92
C GLY A 547 -7.45 -31.33 5.92
N LYS A 548 -8.46 -30.47 5.80
CA LYS A 548 -9.89 -30.83 5.87
C LYS A 548 -10.58 -30.92 4.50
N ALA A 549 -9.87 -30.62 3.42
CA ALA A 549 -10.36 -30.63 2.06
C ALA A 549 -9.18 -30.72 1.08
N PHE A 550 -9.47 -31.00 -0.19
CA PHE A 550 -8.49 -31.06 -1.28
C PHE A 550 -8.86 -30.09 -2.40
N VAL A 551 -7.90 -29.44 -3.04
CA VAL A 551 -8.10 -28.58 -4.22
C VAL A 551 -7.81 -29.36 -5.49
N LEU A 552 -8.77 -29.38 -6.39
CA LEU A 552 -8.57 -29.76 -7.78
C LEU A 552 -8.65 -28.51 -8.65
N GLN A 553 -7.49 -28.08 -9.17
CA GLN A 553 -7.43 -26.99 -10.15
C GLN A 553 -7.07 -27.54 -11.52
N GLY A 554 -7.87 -27.22 -12.55
CA GLY A 554 -7.68 -27.82 -13.88
C GLY A 554 -8.35 -27.06 -15.02
N GLY A 555 -7.77 -27.14 -16.21
CA GLY A 555 -8.33 -26.60 -17.45
C GLY A 555 -7.25 -26.34 -18.49
N ASP A 556 -7.52 -25.46 -19.45
CA ASP A 556 -6.60 -25.21 -20.56
C ASP A 556 -5.28 -24.56 -20.11
N CYS A 557 -4.22 -24.78 -20.87
CA CYS A 557 -2.96 -24.06 -20.71
C CYS A 557 -3.16 -22.56 -21.04
N ALA A 558 -3.73 -22.29 -22.21
CA ALA A 558 -4.26 -20.99 -22.62
C ALA A 558 -5.61 -21.21 -23.31
N GLU A 559 -6.62 -20.46 -22.91
CA GLU A 559 -7.91 -20.43 -23.59
C GLU A 559 -7.79 -19.68 -24.92
N LEU A 560 -8.54 -20.12 -25.92
CA LEU A 560 -8.80 -19.36 -27.14
C LEU A 560 -10.21 -18.78 -27.08
N PHE A 561 -10.46 -17.67 -27.75
CA PHE A 561 -11.79 -17.09 -27.89
C PHE A 561 -12.77 -18.09 -28.52
N ASP A 562 -12.30 -18.90 -29.47
CA ASP A 562 -13.07 -19.97 -30.10
C ASP A 562 -13.50 -21.08 -29.13
N TYR A 563 -12.85 -21.19 -27.95
CA TYR A 563 -13.26 -22.15 -26.92
C TYR A 563 -14.48 -21.67 -26.12
N CYS A 564 -14.93 -20.43 -26.33
CA CYS A 564 -16.18 -19.91 -25.77
C CYS A 564 -17.40 -20.47 -26.52
N ASN A 565 -17.57 -21.79 -26.46
CA ASN A 565 -18.71 -22.50 -27.02
C ASN A 565 -19.16 -23.61 -26.05
N GLN A 566 -20.42 -24.06 -26.20
CA GLN A 566 -21.05 -25.01 -25.30
C GLN A 566 -20.23 -26.29 -25.11
N ASP A 567 -19.84 -26.95 -26.20
CA ASP A 567 -19.20 -28.27 -26.15
C ASP A 567 -17.86 -28.20 -25.41
N MET A 568 -17.03 -27.19 -25.71
CA MET A 568 -15.72 -27.02 -25.08
C MET A 568 -15.80 -26.64 -23.60
N ILE A 569 -16.79 -25.80 -23.23
CA ILE A 569 -17.01 -25.43 -21.83
C ILE A 569 -17.50 -26.64 -21.04
N GLU A 570 -18.52 -27.34 -21.54
CA GLU A 570 -19.06 -28.53 -20.89
C GLU A 570 -18.03 -29.64 -20.76
N ALA A 571 -17.25 -29.93 -21.81
CA ALA A 571 -16.23 -30.98 -21.79
C ALA A 571 -15.20 -30.76 -20.68
N LYS A 572 -14.73 -29.52 -20.51
CA LYS A 572 -13.80 -29.14 -19.43
C LYS A 572 -14.41 -29.29 -18.04
N VAL A 573 -15.63 -28.80 -17.87
CA VAL A 573 -16.32 -28.82 -16.58
C VAL A 573 -16.68 -30.26 -16.19
N LYS A 574 -17.20 -31.07 -17.13
CA LYS A 574 -17.50 -32.49 -16.93
C LYS A 574 -16.25 -33.26 -16.49
N LEU A 575 -15.11 -33.06 -17.15
CA LEU A 575 -13.85 -33.70 -16.72
C LEU A 575 -13.45 -33.30 -15.30
N LEU A 576 -13.54 -32.00 -14.95
CA LEU A 576 -13.25 -31.54 -13.60
C LEU A 576 -14.20 -32.16 -12.56
N LEU A 577 -15.49 -32.32 -12.90
CA LEU A 577 -16.50 -32.97 -12.06
C LEU A 577 -16.21 -34.46 -11.89
N GLN A 578 -15.93 -35.20 -12.97
CA GLN A 578 -15.58 -36.62 -12.92
C GLN A 578 -14.35 -36.86 -12.03
N MET A 579 -13.28 -36.09 -12.22
CA MET A 579 -12.08 -36.18 -11.38
C MET A 579 -12.39 -35.87 -9.92
N SER A 580 -13.20 -34.84 -9.66
CA SER A 580 -13.59 -34.48 -8.30
C SER A 580 -14.37 -35.61 -7.61
N LEU A 581 -15.21 -36.34 -8.34
CA LEU A 581 -15.96 -37.47 -7.79
C LEU A 581 -15.03 -38.62 -7.39
N VAL A 582 -14.04 -38.93 -8.24
CA VAL A 582 -13.00 -39.92 -7.93
C VAL A 582 -12.23 -39.54 -6.66
N LEU A 583 -11.87 -38.26 -6.53
CA LEU A 583 -11.14 -37.76 -5.36
C LEU A 583 -12.00 -37.74 -4.09
N ILE A 584 -13.26 -37.31 -4.16
CA ILE A 584 -14.16 -37.31 -2.99
C ILE A 584 -14.35 -38.73 -2.48
N TRP A 585 -14.66 -39.66 -3.38
CA TRP A 585 -14.91 -41.05 -3.01
C TRP A 585 -13.65 -41.75 -2.53
N GLY A 586 -12.52 -41.50 -3.20
CA GLY A 586 -11.25 -42.13 -2.89
C GLY A 586 -10.59 -41.55 -1.64
N ALA A 587 -10.38 -40.24 -1.59
CA ALA A 587 -9.68 -39.59 -0.48
C ALA A 587 -10.57 -39.29 0.74
N ASN A 588 -11.87 -39.60 0.66
CA ASN A 588 -12.85 -39.40 1.74
C ASN A 588 -12.85 -37.96 2.30
N MET A 589 -12.68 -36.97 1.43
CA MET A 589 -12.63 -35.56 1.81
C MET A 589 -13.30 -34.64 0.79
N PRO A 590 -13.81 -33.47 1.22
CA PRO A 590 -14.37 -32.47 0.31
C PRO A 590 -13.36 -32.00 -0.73
N VAL A 591 -13.81 -31.78 -1.96
CA VAL A 591 -12.99 -31.24 -3.05
C VAL A 591 -13.44 -29.84 -3.45
N VAL A 592 -12.52 -28.88 -3.39
CA VAL A 592 -12.67 -27.51 -3.89
C VAL A 592 -12.26 -27.49 -5.36
N ARG A 593 -13.17 -27.08 -6.24
CA ARG A 593 -13.00 -27.11 -7.69
C ARG A 593 -12.64 -25.72 -8.21
N ILE A 594 -11.46 -25.57 -8.78
CA ILE A 594 -10.99 -24.31 -9.35
C ILE A 594 -10.67 -24.54 -10.83
N ALA A 595 -11.53 -24.07 -11.73
CA ALA A 595 -11.32 -24.21 -13.16
C ALA A 595 -10.34 -23.14 -13.69
N ARG A 596 -9.44 -23.54 -14.59
CA ARG A 596 -8.67 -22.61 -15.44
C ARG A 596 -9.55 -22.25 -16.63
N ILE A 597 -10.45 -21.29 -16.41
CA ILE A 597 -11.52 -20.95 -17.36
C ILE A 597 -11.97 -19.50 -17.16
N ALA A 598 -12.52 -18.90 -18.21
CA ALA A 598 -13.10 -17.56 -18.21
C ALA A 598 -12.09 -16.47 -17.80
N GLY A 599 -10.87 -16.57 -18.33
CA GLY A 599 -9.85 -15.53 -18.11
C GLY A 599 -8.41 -15.96 -18.44
N GLN A 600 -8.17 -17.24 -18.71
CA GLN A 600 -6.83 -17.80 -18.94
C GLN A 600 -6.35 -17.55 -20.38
N PHE A 601 -6.43 -16.30 -20.82
CA PHE A 601 -6.11 -15.86 -22.18
C PHE A 601 -4.69 -15.32 -22.35
N ALA A 602 -3.89 -15.25 -21.29
CA ALA A 602 -2.52 -14.74 -21.34
C ALA A 602 -1.50 -15.83 -21.00
N LYS A 603 -0.35 -15.83 -21.69
CA LYS A 603 0.75 -16.77 -21.44
C LYS A 603 2.11 -16.06 -21.41
N PRO A 604 2.96 -16.32 -20.40
CA PRO A 604 4.34 -15.87 -20.45
C PRO A 604 5.16 -16.66 -21.48
N ARG A 605 6.13 -16.00 -22.12
CA ARG A 605 7.01 -16.60 -23.13
C ARG A 605 8.49 -16.46 -22.73
N SER A 606 9.30 -17.43 -23.14
CA SER A 606 10.76 -17.40 -22.95
C SER A 606 11.44 -16.42 -23.90
N SER A 607 10.85 -16.16 -25.07
CA SER A 607 11.29 -15.21 -26.07
C SER A 607 10.09 -14.37 -26.53
N PRO A 608 10.24 -13.06 -26.76
CA PRO A 608 9.19 -12.23 -27.34
C PRO A 608 8.91 -12.58 -28.82
N MET A 609 9.89 -13.13 -29.53
CA MET A 609 9.81 -13.51 -30.95
C MET A 609 9.93 -15.02 -31.11
N GLU A 610 9.32 -15.58 -32.16
CA GLU A 610 9.51 -16.97 -32.59
C GLU A 610 9.63 -17.08 -34.11
N ILE A 611 10.33 -18.13 -34.56
CA ILE A 611 10.51 -18.43 -35.98
C ILE A 611 9.68 -19.68 -36.31
N ILE A 612 8.71 -19.53 -37.19
CA ILE A 612 7.87 -20.65 -37.67
C ILE A 612 8.03 -20.72 -39.19
N ASN A 613 8.45 -21.88 -39.70
CA ASN A 613 8.70 -22.11 -41.14
C ASN A 613 9.65 -21.07 -41.78
N GLY A 614 10.65 -20.60 -41.03
CA GLY A 614 11.63 -19.61 -41.50
C GLY A 614 11.16 -18.15 -41.42
N THR A 615 9.92 -17.89 -41.02
CA THR A 615 9.39 -16.53 -40.82
C THR A 615 9.46 -16.15 -39.35
N GLU A 616 10.13 -15.04 -39.04
CA GLU A 616 10.13 -14.44 -37.69
C GLU A 616 8.84 -13.66 -37.44
N MET A 617 8.22 -13.88 -36.28
CA MET A 617 6.98 -13.22 -35.86
C MET A 617 6.93 -13.10 -34.33
N PRO A 618 6.10 -12.22 -33.76
CA PRO A 618 5.89 -12.21 -32.31
C PRO A 618 5.40 -13.58 -31.83
N SER A 619 5.89 -13.99 -30.67
CA SER A 619 5.43 -15.20 -30.01
C SER A 619 3.94 -15.11 -29.72
N PHE A 620 3.19 -16.20 -29.89
CA PHE A 620 1.81 -16.27 -29.39
C PHE A 620 1.83 -16.10 -27.86
N ARG A 621 1.18 -15.04 -27.35
CA ARG A 621 1.12 -14.73 -25.92
C ARG A 621 -0.27 -14.93 -25.34
N GLY A 622 -1.16 -15.54 -26.11
CA GLY A 622 -2.55 -15.78 -25.74
C GLY A 622 -3.51 -14.77 -26.38
N ASP A 623 -4.78 -15.18 -26.48
CA ASP A 623 -5.77 -14.50 -27.31
C ASP A 623 -6.16 -13.10 -26.82
N ASN A 624 -5.86 -12.75 -25.56
CA ASN A 624 -6.04 -11.37 -25.06
C ASN A 624 -4.91 -10.41 -25.49
N ILE A 625 -3.87 -10.92 -26.14
CA ILE A 625 -2.75 -10.13 -26.69
C ILE A 625 -2.74 -10.21 -28.21
N ASN A 626 -2.61 -11.41 -28.78
CA ASN A 626 -2.46 -11.62 -30.22
C ASN A 626 -3.15 -12.90 -30.67
N GLY A 627 -3.31 -13.07 -31.99
CA GLY A 627 -3.99 -14.21 -32.57
C GLY A 627 -3.17 -15.49 -32.60
N PHE A 628 -3.87 -16.61 -32.61
CA PHE A 628 -3.31 -17.95 -32.63
C PHE A 628 -2.55 -18.28 -33.92
N ASP A 629 -3.10 -17.91 -35.08
CA ASP A 629 -2.55 -18.23 -36.40
C ASP A 629 -1.10 -17.79 -36.55
N ALA A 630 -0.27 -18.65 -37.15
CA ALA A 630 1.16 -18.43 -37.35
C ALA A 630 1.45 -17.52 -38.55
N THR A 631 0.87 -16.31 -38.54
CA THR A 631 1.13 -15.25 -39.53
C THR A 631 1.61 -13.97 -38.83
N PRO A 632 2.54 -13.19 -39.42
CA PRO A 632 3.03 -11.95 -38.80
C PRO A 632 1.92 -10.97 -38.39
N ASP A 633 0.86 -10.85 -39.20
CA ASP A 633 -0.27 -9.96 -38.92
C ASP A 633 -1.12 -10.47 -37.75
N SER A 634 -1.44 -11.77 -37.70
CA SER A 634 -2.20 -12.35 -36.58
C SER A 634 -1.42 -12.26 -35.26
N ARG A 635 -0.09 -12.38 -35.32
CA ARG A 635 0.79 -12.31 -34.15
C ARG A 635 1.06 -10.91 -33.62
N ARG A 636 0.62 -9.86 -34.32
CA ARG A 636 0.73 -8.49 -33.82
C ARG A 636 -0.16 -8.29 -32.58
N PRO A 637 0.35 -7.73 -31.47
CA PRO A 637 -0.48 -7.36 -30.33
C PRO A 637 -1.60 -6.40 -30.72
N ASP A 638 -2.85 -6.76 -30.41
CA ASP A 638 -4.04 -5.98 -30.73
C ASP A 638 -4.76 -5.59 -29.42
N PRO A 639 -4.83 -4.28 -29.08
CA PRO A 639 -5.49 -3.82 -27.87
C PRO A 639 -6.97 -4.17 -27.77
N SER A 640 -7.66 -4.33 -28.90
CA SER A 640 -9.10 -4.66 -28.92
C SER A 640 -9.38 -6.01 -28.25
N ARG A 641 -8.39 -6.90 -28.25
CA ARG A 641 -8.45 -8.23 -27.64
C ARG A 641 -8.58 -8.21 -26.12
N LEU A 642 -8.13 -7.14 -25.45
CA LEU A 642 -8.33 -6.97 -24.00
C LEU A 642 -9.83 -6.92 -23.65
N VAL A 643 -10.60 -6.13 -24.40
CA VAL A 643 -12.06 -6.02 -24.22
C VAL A 643 -12.76 -7.31 -24.66
N SER A 644 -12.32 -7.91 -25.77
CA SER A 644 -12.83 -9.21 -26.23
C SER A 644 -12.65 -10.29 -25.16
N ALA A 645 -11.50 -10.33 -24.49
CA ALA A 645 -11.23 -11.29 -23.42
C ALA A 645 -12.23 -11.16 -22.26
N TYR A 646 -12.59 -9.94 -21.87
CA TYR A 646 -13.65 -9.73 -20.87
C TYR A 646 -14.99 -10.32 -21.33
N PHE A 647 -15.43 -10.06 -22.56
CA PHE A 647 -16.73 -10.54 -23.03
C PHE A 647 -16.77 -12.06 -23.18
N HIS A 648 -15.69 -12.69 -23.64
CA HIS A 648 -15.59 -14.15 -23.68
C HIS A 648 -15.56 -14.75 -22.27
N SER A 649 -14.87 -14.09 -21.32
CA SER A 649 -14.88 -14.48 -19.91
C SER A 649 -16.29 -14.40 -19.31
N ALA A 650 -17.00 -13.29 -19.55
CA ALA A 650 -18.36 -13.09 -19.07
C ALA A 650 -19.35 -14.11 -19.66
N ALA A 651 -19.28 -14.35 -20.97
CA ALA A 651 -20.12 -15.34 -21.65
C ALA A 651 -19.86 -16.76 -21.12
N THR A 652 -18.58 -17.13 -21.00
CA THR A 652 -18.16 -18.44 -20.47
C THR A 652 -18.61 -18.64 -19.02
N LEU A 653 -18.40 -17.66 -18.15
CA LEU A 653 -18.79 -17.73 -16.74
C LEU A 653 -20.32 -17.74 -16.56
N ASN A 654 -21.04 -16.95 -17.36
CA ASN A 654 -22.51 -16.96 -17.34
C ASN A 654 -23.06 -18.33 -17.76
N TYR A 655 -22.52 -18.90 -18.84
CA TYR A 655 -22.91 -20.24 -19.30
C TYR A 655 -22.57 -21.30 -18.25
N LEU A 656 -21.36 -21.26 -17.67
CA LEU A 656 -20.94 -22.16 -16.58
C LEU A 656 -21.93 -22.14 -15.41
N ARG A 657 -22.28 -20.95 -14.91
CA ARG A 657 -23.25 -20.78 -13.81
C ARG A 657 -24.62 -21.35 -14.19
N ALA A 658 -25.11 -21.04 -15.40
CA ALA A 658 -26.39 -21.52 -15.89
C ALA A 658 -26.41 -23.06 -15.99
N SER A 659 -25.38 -23.67 -16.57
CA SER A 659 -25.30 -25.12 -16.72
C SER A 659 -25.22 -25.85 -15.36
N LEU A 660 -24.43 -25.35 -14.42
CA LEU A 660 -24.37 -25.90 -13.05
C LEU A 660 -25.70 -25.81 -12.30
N SER A 661 -26.44 -24.71 -12.47
CA SER A 661 -27.77 -24.55 -11.88
C SER A 661 -28.86 -25.38 -12.58
N SER A 662 -28.60 -25.83 -13.81
CA SER A 662 -29.53 -26.61 -14.63
C SER A 662 -29.30 -28.12 -14.51
N GLY A 663 -28.52 -28.56 -13.52
CA GLY A 663 -28.28 -29.99 -13.23
C GLY A 663 -27.04 -30.60 -13.92
N LEU A 664 -26.16 -29.80 -14.55
CA LEU A 664 -24.91 -30.34 -15.12
C LEU A 664 -24.06 -31.06 -14.05
N ALA A 665 -24.16 -30.66 -12.79
CA ALA A 665 -23.41 -31.26 -11.67
C ALA A 665 -24.27 -32.17 -10.77
N ASP A 666 -25.48 -32.54 -11.19
CA ASP A 666 -26.40 -33.34 -10.37
C ASP A 666 -25.88 -34.78 -10.17
N LEU A 667 -25.69 -35.16 -8.91
CA LEU A 667 -25.22 -36.49 -8.51
C LEU A 667 -26.31 -37.57 -8.56
N HIS A 668 -27.57 -37.25 -8.85
CA HIS A 668 -28.62 -38.23 -9.17
C HIS A 668 -28.47 -38.80 -10.60
N SER A 669 -27.95 -38.00 -11.53
CA SER A 669 -27.71 -38.37 -12.93
C SER A 669 -26.22 -38.30 -13.38
N PRO A 670 -25.26 -38.85 -12.62
CA PRO A 670 -23.81 -38.77 -12.94
C PRO A 670 -23.41 -39.60 -14.17
N LEU A 671 -24.35 -40.38 -14.74
CA LEU A 671 -24.15 -41.13 -15.99
C LEU A 671 -24.30 -40.24 -17.24
N ASP A 672 -24.91 -39.06 -17.13
CA ASP A 672 -25.00 -38.10 -18.23
C ASP A 672 -23.64 -37.42 -18.52
N TRP A 673 -22.65 -37.58 -17.63
CA TRP A 673 -21.25 -37.22 -17.86
C TRP A 673 -20.49 -38.27 -18.70
N GLY A 674 -21.20 -38.96 -19.60
CA GLY A 674 -20.82 -40.25 -20.17
C GLY A 674 -19.35 -40.37 -20.61
N LEU A 675 -18.78 -41.55 -20.39
CA LEU A 675 -17.41 -41.94 -20.78
C LEU A 675 -17.29 -42.24 -22.29
N GLY A 676 -17.94 -41.46 -23.16
CA GLY A 676 -18.12 -41.78 -24.59
C GLY A 676 -16.81 -42.06 -25.35
N HIS A 677 -15.68 -41.54 -24.87
CA HIS A 677 -14.35 -41.70 -25.47
C HIS A 677 -13.37 -42.56 -24.64
N VAL A 678 -13.75 -42.99 -23.43
CA VAL A 678 -12.93 -43.90 -22.60
C VAL A 678 -13.16 -45.34 -23.03
N ILE A 679 -12.40 -45.75 -24.04
CA ILE A 679 -12.44 -47.11 -24.61
C ILE A 679 -11.71 -48.12 -23.72
N THR A 680 -10.85 -47.67 -22.78
CA THR A 680 -10.07 -48.54 -21.90
C THR A 680 -10.97 -49.25 -20.89
N PRO A 681 -11.16 -50.60 -20.98
CA PRO A 681 -12.15 -51.30 -20.17
C PRO A 681 -11.93 -51.16 -18.66
N SER A 682 -10.67 -51.15 -18.21
CA SER A 682 -10.32 -51.10 -16.79
C SER A 682 -10.65 -49.76 -16.13
N ILE A 683 -10.35 -48.62 -16.76
CA ILE A 683 -10.67 -47.29 -16.21
C ILE A 683 -12.18 -47.08 -16.19
N LYS A 684 -12.86 -47.50 -17.26
CA LYS A 684 -14.32 -47.43 -17.36
C LYS A 684 -14.99 -48.22 -16.24
N GLU A 685 -14.58 -49.47 -16.03
CA GLU A 685 -15.12 -50.33 -14.96
C GLU A 685 -14.88 -49.73 -13.56
N LYS A 686 -13.68 -49.19 -13.29
CA LYS A 686 -13.38 -48.52 -12.02
C LYS A 686 -14.29 -47.33 -11.77
N TYR A 687 -14.49 -46.49 -12.78
CA TYR A 687 -15.34 -45.30 -12.67
C TYR A 687 -16.82 -45.68 -12.52
N GLU A 688 -17.33 -46.60 -13.34
CA GLU A 688 -18.71 -47.10 -13.25
C GLU A 688 -19.01 -47.69 -11.86
N ARG A 689 -18.04 -48.35 -11.24
CA ARG A 689 -18.17 -48.84 -9.85
C ARG A 689 -18.29 -47.70 -8.83
N ILE A 690 -17.54 -46.61 -8.97
CA ILE A 690 -17.67 -45.42 -8.10
C ILE A 690 -19.06 -44.81 -8.26
N VAL A 691 -19.47 -44.55 -9.50
CA VAL A 691 -20.80 -44.00 -9.83
C VAL A 691 -21.92 -44.85 -9.23
N THR A 692 -21.81 -46.18 -9.36
CA THR A 692 -22.80 -47.13 -8.83
C THR A 692 -22.88 -47.04 -7.30
N ARG A 693 -21.74 -47.02 -6.60
CA ARG A 693 -21.70 -46.89 -5.14
C ARG A 693 -22.26 -45.55 -4.65
N VAL A 694 -21.97 -44.46 -5.36
CA VAL A 694 -22.51 -43.13 -5.04
C VAL A 694 -24.03 -43.13 -5.20
N LYS A 695 -24.56 -43.71 -6.29
CA LYS A 695 -26.01 -43.87 -6.49
C LYS A 695 -26.66 -44.71 -5.39
N ASP A 696 -26.03 -45.81 -4.98
CA ASP A 696 -26.54 -46.66 -3.90
C ASP A 696 -26.52 -45.91 -2.55
N ALA A 697 -25.49 -45.11 -2.27
CA ALA A 697 -25.42 -44.27 -1.08
C ALA A 697 -26.51 -43.19 -1.06
N LEU A 698 -26.72 -42.49 -2.17
CA LEU A 698 -27.80 -41.50 -2.29
C LEU A 698 -29.19 -42.16 -2.14
N ARG A 699 -29.40 -43.32 -2.77
CA ARG A 699 -30.63 -44.10 -2.60
C ARG A 699 -30.81 -44.53 -1.14
N PHE A 700 -29.73 -44.92 -0.45
CA PHE A 700 -29.78 -45.27 0.96
C PHE A 700 -30.16 -44.05 1.82
N MET A 701 -29.54 -42.90 1.62
CA MET A 701 -29.88 -41.64 2.31
C MET A 701 -31.36 -41.29 2.14
N GLN A 702 -31.86 -41.38 0.91
CA GLN A 702 -33.28 -41.20 0.61
C GLN A 702 -34.17 -42.23 1.31
N THR A 703 -33.75 -43.50 1.34
CA THR A 703 -34.49 -44.61 1.98
C THR A 703 -34.61 -44.43 3.50
N VAL A 704 -33.58 -43.87 4.16
CA VAL A 704 -33.60 -43.61 5.61
C VAL A 704 -34.22 -42.25 5.97
N GLY A 705 -34.79 -41.54 5.00
CA GLY A 705 -35.48 -40.27 5.22
C GLY A 705 -34.55 -39.08 5.48
N ILE A 706 -33.29 -39.16 5.05
CA ILE A 706 -32.39 -37.99 5.03
C ILE A 706 -32.70 -37.22 3.75
N ASP A 707 -33.26 -36.02 3.90
CA ASP A 707 -33.52 -35.08 2.82
C ASP A 707 -32.18 -34.65 2.18
N THR A 708 -31.98 -35.03 0.91
CA THR A 708 -30.80 -34.71 0.12
C THR A 708 -31.00 -33.50 -0.79
N ASP A 709 -32.16 -32.83 -0.75
CA ASP A 709 -32.54 -31.76 -1.71
C ASP A 709 -31.66 -30.50 -1.57
N ARG A 710 -30.73 -30.45 -0.60
CA ARG A 710 -29.76 -29.37 -0.43
C ARG A 710 -28.33 -29.90 -0.44
N GLY A 711 -27.67 -29.80 -1.60
CA GLY A 711 -26.20 -29.94 -1.73
C GLY A 711 -25.69 -31.04 -2.66
N VAL A 712 -26.57 -31.87 -3.25
CA VAL A 712 -26.19 -32.89 -4.27
C VAL A 712 -26.66 -32.56 -5.69
N GLU A 713 -27.59 -31.61 -5.85
CA GLU A 713 -28.10 -31.16 -7.16
C GLU A 713 -27.14 -30.22 -7.91
N THR A 714 -26.22 -29.57 -7.18
CA THR A 714 -25.27 -28.60 -7.75
C THR A 714 -23.97 -28.54 -6.95
N VAL A 715 -22.93 -27.95 -7.53
CA VAL A 715 -21.62 -27.77 -6.89
C VAL A 715 -21.03 -26.40 -7.23
N ASP A 716 -20.19 -25.89 -6.33
CA ASP A 716 -19.39 -24.70 -6.60
C ASP A 716 -18.21 -25.04 -7.52
N VAL A 717 -18.07 -24.29 -8.62
CA VAL A 717 -16.87 -24.26 -9.47
C VAL A 717 -16.38 -22.82 -9.54
N TYR A 718 -15.18 -22.58 -9.04
CA TYR A 718 -14.54 -21.27 -9.07
C TYR A 718 -13.69 -21.11 -10.33
N THR A 719 -13.53 -19.88 -10.82
CA THR A 719 -12.66 -19.56 -11.95
C THR A 719 -11.27 -19.16 -11.49
N SER A 720 -10.27 -19.35 -12.36
CA SER A 720 -8.90 -18.92 -12.12
C SER A 720 -8.12 -18.67 -13.39
N HIS A 721 -7.16 -17.73 -13.31
CA HIS A 721 -6.16 -17.49 -14.36
C HIS A 721 -4.88 -16.87 -13.79
N GLU A 722 -3.82 -16.84 -14.60
CA GLU A 722 -2.57 -16.15 -14.27
C GLU A 722 -2.81 -14.65 -14.36
N GLY A 723 -2.60 -13.91 -13.26
CA GLY A 723 -2.70 -12.45 -13.27
C GLY A 723 -1.48 -11.83 -13.97
N LEU A 724 -1.32 -12.08 -15.27
CA LEU A 724 -0.11 -11.77 -16.04
C LEU A 724 -0.13 -10.34 -16.60
N LEU A 725 -1.24 -9.94 -17.22
CA LEU A 725 -1.46 -8.61 -17.80
C LEU A 725 -2.01 -7.68 -16.73
N LEU A 726 -1.14 -7.00 -16.00
CA LEU A 726 -1.53 -6.20 -14.84
C LEU A 726 -2.44 -5.01 -15.20
N GLU A 727 -2.36 -4.51 -16.43
CA GLU A 727 -3.25 -3.48 -16.94
C GLU A 727 -4.69 -3.99 -17.05
N TYR A 728 -4.87 -5.23 -17.52
CA TYR A 728 -6.17 -5.92 -17.56
C TYR A 728 -6.70 -6.18 -16.13
N GLU A 729 -5.85 -6.73 -15.26
CA GLU A 729 -6.24 -7.05 -13.87
C GLU A 729 -6.58 -5.80 -13.06
N THR A 730 -5.79 -4.73 -13.21
CA THR A 730 -6.04 -3.43 -12.54
C THR A 730 -7.35 -2.83 -13.05
N SER A 731 -7.62 -2.91 -14.35
CA SER A 731 -8.88 -2.43 -14.94
C SER A 731 -10.10 -3.19 -14.45
N LEU A 732 -9.93 -4.42 -13.95
CA LEU A 732 -10.97 -5.23 -13.32
C LEU A 732 -10.84 -5.31 -11.78
N THR A 733 -10.02 -4.46 -11.18
CA THR A 733 -9.93 -4.36 -9.72
C THR A 733 -10.91 -3.32 -9.19
N ARG A 734 -11.57 -3.62 -8.07
CA ARG A 734 -12.64 -2.79 -7.48
C ARG A 734 -12.46 -2.66 -5.98
N LEU A 735 -12.59 -1.44 -5.46
CA LEU A 735 -12.73 -1.21 -4.01
C LEU A 735 -14.16 -1.54 -3.58
N LEU A 736 -14.34 -2.68 -2.91
CA LEU A 736 -15.66 -3.22 -2.58
C LEU A 736 -15.77 -3.48 -1.08
N ARG A 737 -17.01 -3.52 -0.58
CA ARG A 737 -17.32 -3.82 0.82
C ARG A 737 -16.99 -5.29 1.12
N ASP A 738 -16.32 -5.50 2.26
CA ASP A 738 -16.07 -6.85 2.76
C ASP A 738 -17.37 -7.48 3.27
N PRO A 739 -17.61 -8.78 3.00
CA PRO A 739 -18.79 -9.47 3.51
C PRO A 739 -18.83 -9.47 5.04
N THR A 740 -20.00 -9.15 5.62
CA THR A 740 -20.20 -9.20 7.07
C THR A 740 -20.21 -10.65 7.56
N THR A 741 -19.33 -11.01 8.48
CA THR A 741 -19.31 -12.33 9.12
C THR A 741 -20.52 -12.48 10.05
N PRO A 742 -21.30 -13.58 9.96
CA PRO A 742 -22.46 -13.81 10.84
C PRO A 742 -22.11 -14.00 12.33
N ASP A 743 -20.84 -14.22 12.67
CA ASP A 743 -20.40 -14.53 14.05
C ASP A 743 -20.70 -13.44 15.08
N HIS A 744 -20.97 -12.20 14.65
CA HIS A 744 -21.32 -11.11 15.58
C HIS A 744 -22.79 -11.04 15.99
N GLN A 745 -23.70 -11.79 15.37
CA GLN A 745 -25.15 -11.70 15.70
C GLN A 745 -25.63 -12.72 16.74
N LEU A 746 -24.91 -13.82 16.96
CA LEU A 746 -25.37 -14.91 17.84
C LEU A 746 -25.14 -14.66 19.34
N GLN A 747 -24.48 -13.57 19.74
CA GLN A 747 -24.32 -13.20 21.16
C GLN A 747 -25.33 -12.16 21.67
N GLN A 748 -26.24 -11.64 20.85
CA GLN A 748 -27.19 -10.59 21.27
C GLN A 748 -28.63 -11.05 21.52
N HIS A 749 -28.96 -12.32 21.28
CA HIS A 749 -30.33 -12.83 21.47
C HIS A 749 -30.44 -13.83 22.63
N SER A 750 -30.18 -13.36 23.86
CA SER A 750 -30.63 -14.07 25.05
C SER A 750 -30.80 -13.17 26.27
N HIS A 751 -31.59 -12.08 26.19
CA HIS A 751 -32.22 -11.47 27.38
C HIS A 751 -33.47 -10.65 27.01
N PRO A 752 -34.62 -10.83 27.70
CA PRO A 752 -35.79 -9.97 27.49
C PRO A 752 -35.61 -8.57 28.09
N LEU A 753 -36.09 -7.58 27.34
CA LEU A 753 -35.95 -6.14 27.52
C LEU A 753 -36.45 -5.57 28.87
N LYS A 754 -35.71 -4.57 29.39
CA LYS A 754 -36.26 -3.43 30.14
C LYS A 754 -35.98 -2.14 29.34
N PRO A 755 -36.88 -1.14 29.34
CA PRO A 755 -36.72 0.06 28.53
C PRO A 755 -35.92 1.13 29.27
N SER A 756 -34.78 1.56 28.73
CA SER A 756 -34.16 2.82 29.14
C SER A 756 -33.24 3.42 28.07
N HIS A 757 -33.55 4.66 27.72
CA HIS A 757 -32.73 5.73 27.13
C HIS A 757 -32.11 5.55 25.74
N SER A 758 -32.51 6.46 24.85
CA SER A 758 -31.97 6.70 23.51
C SER A 758 -30.49 7.10 23.59
N HIS A 759 -29.62 6.18 23.22
CA HIS A 759 -28.26 6.46 22.79
C HIS A 759 -28.18 6.21 21.29
N SER A 760 -27.75 7.23 20.54
CA SER A 760 -27.44 7.12 19.13
C SER A 760 -26.19 6.24 18.97
N HIS A 761 -26.38 4.93 18.83
CA HIS A 761 -25.31 4.03 18.43
C HIS A 761 -24.97 4.31 16.96
N SER A 762 -23.82 4.94 16.73
CA SER A 762 -23.16 4.95 15.43
C SER A 762 -22.82 3.50 15.08
N GLN A 763 -23.47 2.96 14.05
CA GLN A 763 -23.12 1.67 13.49
C GLN A 763 -21.70 1.75 12.90
N PRO A 764 -20.79 0.80 13.17
CA PRO A 764 -19.46 0.80 12.57
C PRO A 764 -19.57 0.71 11.05
N THR A 765 -18.92 1.64 10.36
CA THR A 765 -18.83 1.65 8.89
C THR A 765 -18.17 0.35 8.43
N PRO A 766 -18.76 -0.40 7.50
CA PRO A 766 -18.21 -1.67 7.04
C PRO A 766 -16.88 -1.49 6.31
N SER A 767 -15.90 -2.36 6.57
CA SER A 767 -14.60 -2.32 5.91
C SER A 767 -14.71 -2.55 4.40
N LYS A 768 -13.80 -1.93 3.64
CA LYS A 768 -13.67 -2.10 2.20
C LYS A 768 -12.25 -2.53 1.87
N SER A 769 -12.11 -3.39 0.88
CA SER A 769 -10.83 -3.88 0.36
C SER A 769 -10.84 -3.88 -1.18
N TYR A 770 -9.66 -3.86 -1.80
CA TYR A 770 -9.56 -4.03 -3.25
C TYR A 770 -9.69 -5.52 -3.61
N TYR A 771 -10.56 -5.84 -4.57
CA TYR A 771 -10.74 -7.18 -5.13
C TYR A 771 -10.48 -7.14 -6.62
N ALA A 772 -9.64 -8.03 -7.14
CA ALA A 772 -9.54 -8.28 -8.56
C ALA A 772 -10.76 -9.10 -8.98
N THR A 773 -11.73 -8.48 -9.64
CA THR A 773 -13.01 -9.11 -9.96
C THR A 773 -13.05 -9.72 -11.36
N SER A 774 -11.88 -9.87 -11.99
CA SER A 774 -11.68 -10.69 -13.18
C SER A 774 -11.88 -12.18 -12.89
N SER A 775 -11.58 -12.64 -11.67
CA SER A 775 -11.70 -14.06 -11.30
C SER A 775 -11.72 -14.28 -9.79
N HIS A 776 -12.14 -15.48 -9.38
CA HIS A 776 -12.20 -15.85 -7.96
C HIS A 776 -10.79 -16.02 -7.37
N PHE A 777 -9.90 -16.66 -8.13
CA PHE A 777 -8.53 -17.01 -7.74
C PHE A 777 -7.55 -16.62 -8.84
N LEU A 778 -6.48 -15.92 -8.48
CA LEU A 778 -5.43 -15.53 -9.42
C LEU A 778 -4.11 -16.15 -8.98
N TRP A 779 -3.19 -16.42 -9.90
CA TRP A 779 -1.82 -16.79 -9.51
C TRP A 779 -0.73 -15.94 -10.16
N ILE A 780 0.41 -15.87 -9.46
CA ILE A 780 1.67 -15.33 -9.95
C ILE A 780 2.47 -16.47 -10.58
N GLY A 781 2.90 -16.28 -11.84
CA GLY A 781 3.72 -17.24 -12.57
C GLY A 781 5.17 -17.29 -12.08
N ASP A 782 5.87 -18.38 -12.42
CA ASP A 782 7.27 -18.61 -12.04
C ASP A 782 8.23 -17.56 -12.66
N ARG A 783 7.81 -16.90 -13.75
CA ARG A 783 8.56 -15.85 -14.45
C ARG A 783 8.25 -14.43 -13.99
N THR A 784 7.26 -14.23 -13.13
CA THR A 784 6.75 -12.91 -12.71
C THR A 784 6.74 -12.71 -11.18
N ARG A 785 7.20 -13.70 -10.41
CA ARG A 785 7.28 -13.64 -8.94
C ARG A 785 8.53 -12.96 -8.37
N GLN A 786 9.06 -11.92 -9.04
CA GLN A 786 10.20 -11.18 -8.50
C GLN A 786 9.79 -10.44 -7.22
N LEU A 787 10.57 -10.57 -6.13
CA LEU A 787 10.23 -10.03 -4.82
C LEU A 787 9.90 -8.53 -4.83
N THR A 788 10.62 -7.77 -5.66
CA THR A 788 10.44 -6.31 -5.82
C THR A 788 9.69 -5.95 -7.11
N GLY A 789 9.07 -6.92 -7.77
CA GLY A 789 8.44 -6.77 -9.08
C GLY A 789 6.97 -6.34 -9.01
N ALA A 790 6.46 -5.81 -10.12
CA ALA A 790 5.10 -5.31 -10.27
C ALA A 790 4.01 -6.33 -9.90
N HIS A 791 4.15 -7.60 -10.31
CA HIS A 791 3.14 -8.62 -10.02
C HIS A 791 3.02 -8.92 -8.53
N VAL A 792 4.13 -9.05 -7.80
CA VAL A 792 4.09 -9.28 -6.34
C VAL A 792 3.43 -8.08 -5.65
N GLU A 793 3.74 -6.86 -6.08
CA GLU A 793 3.15 -5.64 -5.55
C GLU A 793 1.63 -5.54 -5.82
N PHE A 794 1.18 -5.87 -7.05
CA PHE A 794 -0.24 -5.94 -7.37
C PHE A 794 -0.97 -6.97 -6.49
N PHE A 795 -0.41 -8.17 -6.37
CA PHE A 795 -1.02 -9.27 -5.60
C PHE A 795 -1.03 -9.02 -4.09
N ARG A 796 -0.08 -8.23 -3.56
CA ARG A 796 -0.09 -7.73 -2.18
C ARG A 796 -1.32 -6.88 -1.88
N GLY A 797 -1.78 -6.08 -2.85
CA GLY A 797 -2.87 -5.12 -2.68
C GLY A 797 -4.29 -5.68 -2.78
N ILE A 798 -4.48 -6.90 -3.31
CA ILE A 798 -5.82 -7.49 -3.52
C ILE A 798 -6.23 -8.41 -2.38
N ALA A 799 -7.53 -8.52 -2.12
CA ALA A 799 -8.11 -9.36 -1.07
C ALA A 799 -8.36 -10.82 -1.48
N ASN A 800 -8.35 -11.13 -2.79
CA ASN A 800 -8.56 -12.46 -3.36
C ASN A 800 -7.63 -13.51 -2.72
N PRO A 801 -8.03 -14.80 -2.63
CA PRO A 801 -7.06 -15.87 -2.47
C PRO A 801 -6.17 -15.94 -3.73
N ILE A 802 -4.88 -16.21 -3.52
CA ILE A 802 -3.87 -16.17 -4.58
C ILE A 802 -3.02 -17.43 -4.63
N GLY A 803 -2.54 -17.78 -5.82
CA GLY A 803 -1.56 -18.83 -6.06
C GLY A 803 -0.17 -18.26 -6.36
N ILE A 804 0.88 -19.01 -6.03
CA ILE A 804 2.26 -18.66 -6.37
C ILE A 804 2.95 -19.90 -6.91
N LYS A 805 3.42 -19.84 -8.16
CA LYS A 805 4.24 -20.92 -8.75
C LYS A 805 5.62 -20.95 -8.10
N ILE A 806 6.03 -22.09 -7.56
CA ILE A 806 7.37 -22.29 -7.02
C ILE A 806 8.10 -23.38 -7.82
N GLY A 807 9.15 -22.97 -8.54
CA GLY A 807 9.99 -23.87 -9.32
C GLY A 807 11.37 -24.10 -8.67
N PRO A 808 12.27 -24.83 -9.35
CA PRO A 808 13.63 -25.11 -8.87
C PRO A 808 14.50 -23.88 -8.62
N SER A 809 14.13 -22.71 -9.16
CA SER A 809 14.85 -21.45 -8.97
C SER A 809 14.40 -20.67 -7.72
N MET A 810 13.40 -21.14 -6.98
CA MET A 810 13.01 -20.52 -5.72
C MET A 810 14.00 -20.92 -4.63
N ALA A 811 14.53 -19.93 -3.90
CA ALA A 811 15.28 -20.15 -2.69
C ALA A 811 14.33 -20.21 -1.47
N PRO A 812 14.58 -21.05 -0.45
CA PRO A 812 13.72 -21.13 0.72
C PRO A 812 13.53 -19.80 1.47
N GLU A 813 14.57 -18.98 1.58
CA GLU A 813 14.56 -17.65 2.21
C GLU A 813 13.74 -16.62 1.42
N ASP A 814 13.83 -16.65 0.09
CA ASP A 814 13.04 -15.81 -0.80
C ASP A 814 11.56 -16.18 -0.72
N LEU A 815 11.24 -17.47 -0.55
CA LEU A 815 9.87 -17.92 -0.36
C LEU A 815 9.24 -17.30 0.90
N ILE A 816 9.98 -17.22 2.01
CA ILE A 816 9.48 -16.58 3.24
C ILE A 816 9.26 -15.08 3.03
N THR A 817 10.24 -14.41 2.43
CA THR A 817 10.14 -12.98 2.11
C THR A 817 8.91 -12.70 1.23
N LEU A 818 8.66 -13.56 0.24
CA LEU A 818 7.50 -13.46 -0.64
C LEU A 818 6.18 -13.64 0.13
N LEU A 819 6.10 -14.63 1.01
CA LEU A 819 4.92 -14.88 1.86
C LEU A 819 4.64 -13.73 2.83
N ASP A 820 5.68 -13.20 3.47
CA ASP A 820 5.57 -12.02 4.35
C ASP A 820 5.07 -10.79 3.58
N THR A 821 5.47 -10.66 2.30
CA THR A 821 5.03 -9.56 1.44
C THR A 821 3.55 -9.67 1.09
N VAL A 822 3.09 -10.83 0.60
CA VAL A 822 1.71 -10.96 0.06
C VAL A 822 0.67 -11.37 1.11
N ASN A 823 1.10 -11.86 2.26
CA ASN A 823 0.23 -12.28 3.36
C ASN A 823 0.77 -11.84 4.74
N PRO A 824 1.01 -10.53 4.96
CA PRO A 824 1.64 -10.03 6.19
C PRO A 824 0.81 -10.30 7.46
N THR A 825 -0.49 -10.54 7.30
CA THR A 825 -1.43 -10.85 8.41
C THR A 825 -1.51 -12.35 8.72
N HIS A 826 -0.80 -13.20 7.97
CA HIS A 826 -0.84 -14.66 8.09
C HIS A 826 -2.27 -15.23 7.96
N GLU A 827 -3.09 -14.65 7.07
CA GLU A 827 -4.45 -15.12 6.83
C GLU A 827 -4.42 -16.53 6.21
N ILE A 828 -5.00 -17.51 6.91
CA ILE A 828 -5.08 -18.90 6.42
C ILE A 828 -6.12 -18.98 5.29
N GLY A 829 -5.74 -19.59 4.17
CA GLY A 829 -6.55 -19.67 2.95
C GLY A 829 -6.30 -18.53 1.96
N LYS A 830 -5.45 -17.56 2.31
CA LYS A 830 -5.03 -16.46 1.43
C LYS A 830 -4.06 -16.90 0.34
N VAL A 831 -3.09 -17.76 0.66
CA VAL A 831 -2.00 -18.16 -0.25
C VAL A 831 -2.03 -19.66 -0.51
N THR A 832 -1.87 -20.02 -1.79
CA THR A 832 -1.60 -21.38 -2.26
C THR A 832 -0.23 -21.42 -2.94
N LEU A 833 0.66 -22.29 -2.44
CA LEU A 833 1.96 -22.57 -3.05
C LEU A 833 1.84 -23.69 -4.06
N ILE A 834 2.10 -23.38 -5.33
CA ILE A 834 1.93 -24.29 -6.47
C ILE A 834 3.31 -24.78 -6.92
N SER A 835 3.71 -25.94 -6.41
CA SER A 835 5.01 -26.57 -6.65
C SER A 835 5.13 -27.16 -8.05
N ARG A 836 6.22 -26.88 -8.76
CA ARG A 836 6.47 -27.37 -10.13
C ARG A 836 7.96 -27.63 -10.38
N TYR A 837 8.53 -28.68 -9.81
CA TYR A 837 9.97 -28.91 -9.87
C TYR A 837 10.40 -29.73 -11.08
N GLY A 838 9.56 -30.64 -11.53
CA GLY A 838 9.91 -31.74 -12.41
C GLY A 838 10.24 -33.01 -11.62
N ALA A 839 9.89 -34.17 -12.16
CA ALA A 839 10.05 -35.48 -11.52
C ALA A 839 11.49 -35.78 -11.09
N SER A 840 12.48 -35.28 -11.84
CA SER A 840 13.91 -35.46 -11.56
C SER A 840 14.47 -34.51 -10.49
N LYS A 841 13.72 -33.47 -10.10
CA LYS A 841 14.21 -32.38 -9.23
C LYS A 841 13.43 -32.24 -7.93
N ILE A 842 12.18 -32.70 -7.88
CA ILE A 842 11.29 -32.51 -6.73
C ILE A 842 11.94 -32.92 -5.39
N ALA A 843 12.58 -34.08 -5.34
CA ALA A 843 13.22 -34.59 -4.12
C ALA A 843 14.35 -33.68 -3.59
N ALA A 844 15.01 -32.89 -4.45
CA ALA A 844 16.08 -31.99 -4.06
C ALA A 844 15.57 -30.63 -3.53
N HIS A 845 14.33 -30.24 -3.85
CA HIS A 845 13.84 -28.88 -3.60
C HIS A 845 12.64 -28.81 -2.65
N LEU A 846 11.64 -29.68 -2.81
CA LEU A 846 10.40 -29.59 -2.02
C LEU A 846 10.64 -29.72 -0.50
N PRO A 847 11.50 -30.62 0.01
CA PRO A 847 11.73 -30.74 1.45
C PRO A 847 12.21 -29.44 2.11
N ALA A 848 13.14 -28.73 1.47
CA ALA A 848 13.68 -27.48 2.01
C ALA A 848 12.63 -26.35 2.04
N HIS A 849 11.78 -26.27 1.02
CA HIS A 849 10.67 -25.31 1.00
C HIS A 849 9.60 -25.60 2.07
N ILE A 850 9.27 -26.88 2.28
CA ILE A 850 8.35 -27.27 3.37
C ILE A 850 8.92 -26.87 4.73
N ALA A 851 10.20 -27.18 4.98
CA ALA A 851 10.86 -26.85 6.23
C ALA A 851 10.90 -25.34 6.48
N ALA A 852 11.19 -24.53 5.46
CA ALA A 852 11.17 -23.08 5.57
C ALA A 852 9.78 -22.57 5.95
N VAL A 853 8.72 -23.01 5.26
CA VAL A 853 7.35 -22.58 5.57
C VAL A 853 6.92 -23.03 6.97
N GLN A 854 7.24 -24.26 7.38
CA GLN A 854 6.97 -24.75 8.73
C GLN A 854 7.71 -23.95 9.82
N SER A 855 8.86 -23.36 9.50
CA SER A 855 9.60 -22.46 10.41
C SER A 855 9.01 -21.05 10.49
N SER A 856 8.09 -20.70 9.58
CA SER A 856 7.40 -19.41 9.54
C SER A 856 6.05 -19.46 10.27
N LYS A 857 5.32 -18.33 10.28
CA LYS A 857 3.95 -18.26 10.79
C LYS A 857 2.89 -18.57 9.73
N HIS A 858 3.28 -18.81 8.49
CA HIS A 858 2.37 -19.01 7.37
C HIS A 858 1.82 -20.43 7.32
N ILE A 859 0.54 -20.56 7.00
CA ILE A 859 -0.13 -21.85 6.76
C ILE A 859 -0.78 -21.79 5.35
N PRO A 860 0.01 -21.94 4.27
CA PRO A 860 -0.50 -21.92 2.92
C PRO A 860 -1.15 -23.25 2.55
N VAL A 861 -1.96 -23.25 1.48
CA VAL A 861 -2.31 -24.48 0.77
C VAL A 861 -1.09 -24.94 -0.03
N TRP A 862 -0.70 -26.20 0.07
CA TRP A 862 0.28 -26.80 -0.84
C TRP A 862 -0.42 -27.49 -2.00
N GLN A 863 0.01 -27.19 -3.22
CA GLN A 863 -0.53 -27.74 -4.45
C GLN A 863 0.59 -28.23 -5.35
N CYS A 864 0.40 -29.37 -6.02
CA CYS A 864 1.37 -29.91 -6.98
C CYS A 864 0.93 -29.59 -8.41
N ASP A 865 1.79 -28.95 -9.18
CA ASP A 865 1.73 -28.79 -10.63
C ASP A 865 2.77 -29.73 -11.28
N PRO A 866 2.40 -31.00 -11.54
CA PRO A 866 3.30 -31.98 -12.13
C PRO A 866 3.48 -31.80 -13.64
N MET A 867 2.99 -30.70 -14.22
CA MET A 867 2.94 -30.50 -15.67
C MET A 867 4.13 -29.66 -16.14
N HIS A 868 4.24 -28.44 -15.61
CA HIS A 868 5.23 -27.45 -16.09
C HIS A 868 6.67 -27.86 -15.77
N GLY A 869 6.87 -28.72 -14.76
CA GLY A 869 8.14 -29.37 -14.41
C GLY A 869 8.72 -30.27 -15.51
N ASN A 870 7.83 -30.89 -16.29
CA ASN A 870 8.13 -32.07 -17.10
C ASN A 870 7.91 -31.85 -18.60
N THR A 871 7.89 -30.60 -19.05
CA THR A 871 7.82 -30.28 -20.49
C THR A 871 9.15 -30.57 -21.16
N GLN A 872 9.10 -31.29 -22.28
CA GLN A 872 10.24 -31.60 -23.14
C GLN A 872 9.90 -31.37 -24.61
N SER A 873 10.90 -31.41 -25.48
CA SER A 873 10.74 -31.31 -26.94
C SER A 873 11.16 -32.63 -27.59
N THR A 874 10.35 -33.12 -28.53
CA THR A 874 10.71 -34.24 -29.40
C THR A 874 11.89 -33.87 -30.31
N PRO A 875 12.55 -34.84 -30.97
CA PRO A 875 13.58 -34.54 -31.98
C PRO A 875 13.09 -33.65 -33.12
N THR A 876 11.78 -33.67 -33.40
CA THR A 876 11.11 -32.82 -34.41
C THR A 876 10.70 -31.44 -33.88
N GLY A 877 11.00 -31.13 -32.62
CA GLY A 877 10.73 -29.82 -32.01
C GLY A 877 9.32 -29.65 -31.42
N VAL A 878 8.47 -30.68 -31.49
CA VAL A 878 7.13 -30.66 -30.89
C VAL A 878 7.26 -30.76 -29.38
N LYS A 879 6.58 -29.88 -28.63
CA LYS A 879 6.56 -30.00 -27.17
C LYS A 879 5.66 -31.17 -26.76
N THR A 880 6.09 -31.95 -25.78
CA THR A 880 5.25 -32.98 -25.15
C THR A 880 5.63 -33.10 -23.67
N ARG A 881 4.90 -33.94 -22.94
CA ARG A 881 5.18 -34.33 -21.56
C ARG A 881 4.98 -35.84 -21.45
N HIS A 882 5.90 -36.55 -20.79
CA HIS A 882 5.69 -37.96 -20.49
C HIS A 882 4.75 -38.10 -19.30
N PHE A 883 3.66 -38.82 -19.49
CA PHE A 883 2.70 -39.11 -18.42
C PHE A 883 3.37 -39.78 -17.20
N ALA A 884 4.40 -40.62 -17.43
CA ALA A 884 5.15 -41.26 -16.35
C ALA A 884 5.87 -40.25 -15.44
N ASP A 885 6.41 -39.16 -16.00
CA ASP A 885 7.07 -38.12 -15.21
C ASP A 885 6.06 -37.28 -14.44
N ILE A 886 4.92 -36.96 -15.07
CA ILE A 886 3.80 -36.27 -14.41
C ILE A 886 3.33 -37.09 -13.21
N LEU A 887 3.11 -38.39 -13.40
CA LEU A 887 2.70 -39.32 -12.35
C LEU A 887 3.77 -39.42 -11.25
N SER A 888 5.04 -39.50 -11.63
CA SER A 888 6.18 -39.59 -10.71
C SER A 888 6.32 -38.36 -9.82
N GLU A 889 6.22 -37.15 -10.39
CA GLU A 889 6.29 -35.91 -9.60
C GLU A 889 5.15 -35.82 -8.59
N LEU A 890 3.91 -36.13 -9.01
CA LEU A 890 2.75 -36.11 -8.11
C LEU A 890 2.88 -37.13 -6.98
N LYS A 891 3.34 -38.35 -7.29
CA LYS A 891 3.59 -39.39 -6.29
C LYS A 891 4.67 -38.97 -5.30
N GLN A 892 5.80 -38.45 -5.79
CA GLN A 892 6.88 -37.96 -4.94
C GLN A 892 6.42 -36.79 -4.05
N ALA A 893 5.59 -35.88 -4.56
CA ALA A 893 5.03 -34.78 -3.77
C ALA A 893 4.24 -35.31 -2.56
N LEU A 894 3.34 -36.27 -2.78
CA LEU A 894 2.56 -36.92 -1.72
C LEU A 894 3.46 -37.57 -0.67
N GLU A 895 4.46 -38.35 -1.11
CA GLU A 895 5.40 -39.04 -0.23
C GLU A 895 6.28 -38.07 0.57
N ILE A 896 6.79 -37.01 -0.05
CA ILE A 896 7.61 -35.98 0.60
C ILE A 896 6.79 -35.20 1.64
N HIS A 897 5.56 -34.79 1.30
CA HIS A 897 4.69 -34.09 2.24
C HIS A 897 4.41 -34.96 3.48
N ARG A 898 4.06 -36.24 3.26
CA ARG A 898 3.87 -37.22 4.34
C ARG A 898 5.12 -37.39 5.20
N ALA A 899 6.30 -37.55 4.59
CA ALA A 899 7.57 -37.70 5.30
C ALA A 899 7.94 -36.46 6.13
N ALA A 900 7.59 -35.27 5.65
CA ALA A 900 7.85 -33.99 6.33
C ALA A 900 6.76 -33.58 7.35
N GLY A 901 5.75 -34.43 7.60
CA GLY A 901 4.63 -34.09 8.49
C GLY A 901 3.80 -32.89 8.01
N SER A 902 3.73 -32.69 6.69
CA SER A 902 2.95 -31.64 6.03
C SER A 902 1.87 -32.29 5.15
N PHE A 903 1.00 -31.48 4.54
CA PHE A 903 -0.14 -31.96 3.77
C PHE A 903 -0.12 -31.42 2.35
N LEU A 904 -0.16 -32.31 1.35
CA LEU A 904 -0.39 -31.91 -0.04
C LEU A 904 -1.89 -31.68 -0.24
N GLY A 905 -2.29 -30.41 -0.20
CA GLY A 905 -3.69 -30.02 -0.25
C GLY A 905 -4.31 -29.93 -1.65
N GLY A 906 -3.57 -30.15 -2.73
CA GLY A 906 -4.18 -30.09 -4.06
C GLY A 906 -3.30 -30.48 -5.24
N MET A 907 -3.91 -30.50 -6.43
CA MET A 907 -3.23 -30.61 -7.71
C MET A 907 -3.64 -29.49 -8.68
N HIS A 908 -2.72 -29.06 -9.53
CA HIS A 908 -2.89 -28.03 -10.56
C HIS A 908 -2.54 -28.63 -11.91
N LEU A 909 -3.54 -28.85 -12.76
CA LEU A 909 -3.39 -29.58 -14.01
C LEU A 909 -3.73 -28.74 -15.24
N GLU A 910 -3.07 -29.05 -16.34
CA GLU A 910 -3.46 -28.62 -17.68
C GLU A 910 -4.11 -29.79 -18.39
N LEU A 911 -5.41 -29.69 -18.64
CA LEU A 911 -6.26 -30.79 -19.10
C LEU A 911 -7.36 -30.29 -20.03
N THR A 912 -7.89 -31.20 -20.85
CA THR A 912 -9.04 -30.96 -21.70
C THR A 912 -9.91 -32.23 -21.79
N GLY A 913 -11.23 -32.04 -21.89
CA GLY A 913 -12.18 -33.15 -22.14
C GLY A 913 -12.13 -33.67 -23.58
N GLU A 914 -11.41 -32.98 -24.47
CA GLU A 914 -11.19 -33.40 -25.84
C GLU A 914 -10.22 -34.59 -25.93
N ALA A 915 -10.43 -35.47 -26.91
CA ALA A 915 -9.55 -36.63 -27.14
C ALA A 915 -8.25 -36.24 -27.88
N VAL A 916 -7.44 -35.37 -27.27
CA VAL A 916 -6.18 -34.86 -27.81
C VAL A 916 -5.01 -35.82 -27.67
N THR A 917 -4.00 -35.66 -28.52
CA THR A 917 -2.73 -36.41 -28.53
C THR A 917 -1.56 -35.50 -28.18
N GLU A 918 -1.52 -35.01 -26.95
CA GLU A 918 -0.57 -33.96 -26.53
C GLU A 918 0.52 -34.46 -25.54
N CYS A 919 0.14 -35.28 -24.54
CA CYS A 919 1.08 -35.92 -23.60
C CYS A 919 1.27 -37.40 -23.94
N VAL A 920 2.51 -37.86 -24.08
CA VAL A 920 2.84 -39.26 -24.41
C VAL A 920 2.68 -40.20 -23.20
N GLY A 921 2.34 -41.46 -23.44
CA GLY A 921 2.11 -42.49 -22.42
C GLY A 921 0.67 -42.58 -21.91
N GLY A 922 0.49 -42.93 -20.64
CA GLY A 922 -0.81 -43.28 -20.04
C GLY A 922 -1.30 -44.66 -20.45
N ALA A 923 -2.47 -45.09 -19.95
CA ALA A 923 -3.04 -46.40 -20.31
C ALA A 923 -3.38 -46.54 -21.80
N GLY A 924 -3.50 -45.42 -22.52
CA GLY A 924 -3.69 -45.39 -23.96
C GLY A 924 -2.41 -45.64 -24.78
N GLY A 925 -1.23 -45.61 -24.16
CA GLY A 925 0.04 -45.93 -24.82
C GLY A 925 0.46 -44.95 -25.92
N LEU A 926 0.09 -43.66 -25.83
CA LEU A 926 0.40 -42.68 -26.88
C LEU A 926 1.92 -42.52 -27.07
N THR A 927 2.40 -42.67 -28.30
CA THR A 927 3.82 -42.50 -28.67
C THR A 927 4.07 -41.11 -29.26
N GLU A 928 5.34 -40.72 -29.41
CA GLU A 928 5.70 -39.44 -30.06
C GLU A 928 5.22 -39.36 -31.52
N GLU A 929 5.18 -40.49 -32.23
CA GLU A 929 4.66 -40.57 -33.60
C GLU A 929 3.17 -40.25 -33.67
N GLY A 930 2.40 -40.64 -32.65
CA GLY A 930 0.97 -40.39 -32.56
C GLY A 930 0.60 -38.95 -32.17
N LEU A 931 1.57 -38.10 -31.79
CA LEU A 931 1.27 -36.71 -31.41
C LEU A 931 0.56 -35.97 -32.56
N GLY A 932 0.97 -36.20 -33.81
CA GLY A 932 0.43 -35.51 -34.99
C GLY A 932 -1.06 -35.78 -35.30
N GLU A 933 -1.70 -36.75 -34.64
CA GLU A 933 -3.10 -37.10 -34.92
C GLU A 933 -4.11 -36.02 -34.49
N ARG A 934 -3.92 -35.45 -33.30
CA ARG A 934 -4.80 -34.42 -32.71
C ARG A 934 -4.06 -33.54 -31.69
N TYR A 935 -2.93 -32.96 -32.09
CA TYR A 935 -2.20 -31.94 -31.32
C TYR A 935 -2.82 -30.56 -31.54
N THR A 936 -3.60 -30.05 -30.58
CA THR A 936 -4.45 -28.86 -30.81
C THR A 936 -4.01 -27.62 -30.03
N THR A 937 -3.03 -27.75 -29.13
CA THR A 937 -2.45 -26.64 -28.37
C THR A 937 -1.26 -26.01 -29.10
N PHE A 938 -1.15 -24.67 -29.10
CA PHE A 938 0.11 -23.97 -29.47
C PHE A 938 0.92 -23.56 -28.24
N CYS A 939 0.44 -24.00 -27.09
CA CYS A 939 0.87 -23.58 -25.78
C CYS A 939 1.73 -24.70 -25.18
N ASP A 940 1.33 -25.23 -24.02
CA ASP A 940 1.91 -26.46 -23.50
C ASP A 940 0.94 -27.66 -23.70
N PRO A 941 1.45 -28.89 -23.74
CA PRO A 941 0.67 -30.13 -23.95
C PRO A 941 -0.26 -30.46 -22.78
N ARG A 942 -1.55 -30.68 -23.03
CA ARG A 942 -2.56 -31.00 -22.00
C ARG A 942 -2.75 -32.50 -21.82
N LEU A 943 -3.22 -32.89 -20.65
CA LEU A 943 -3.77 -34.22 -20.41
C LEU A 943 -5.11 -34.35 -21.13
N ASN A 944 -5.32 -35.47 -21.81
CA ASN A 944 -6.67 -35.85 -22.23
C ASN A 944 -7.46 -36.47 -21.06
N GLU A 945 -8.76 -36.70 -21.28
CA GLU A 945 -9.70 -37.25 -20.29
C GLU A 945 -9.15 -38.49 -19.56
N LYS A 946 -8.57 -39.46 -20.31
CA LYS A 946 -8.08 -40.73 -19.76
C LYS A 946 -6.91 -40.50 -18.80
N GLN A 947 -5.92 -39.74 -19.25
CA GLN A 947 -4.73 -39.44 -18.45
C GLN A 947 -5.08 -38.62 -17.20
N ALA A 948 -6.02 -37.69 -17.31
CA ALA A 948 -6.49 -36.90 -16.18
C ALA A 948 -7.19 -37.77 -15.10
N LEU A 949 -8.06 -38.69 -15.51
CA LEU A 949 -8.71 -39.63 -14.58
C LEU A 949 -7.70 -40.57 -13.91
N GLU A 950 -6.67 -41.04 -14.62
CA GLU A 950 -5.60 -41.87 -14.04
C GLU A 950 -4.89 -41.14 -12.88
N LEU A 951 -4.62 -39.83 -13.00
CA LEU A 951 -4.04 -39.04 -11.90
C LEU A 951 -5.00 -38.92 -10.71
N ALA A 952 -6.30 -38.74 -10.95
CA ALA A 952 -7.28 -38.70 -9.86
C ALA A 952 -7.31 -40.03 -9.08
N PHE A 953 -7.24 -41.17 -9.77
CA PHE A 953 -7.17 -42.48 -9.15
C PHE A 953 -5.88 -42.70 -8.33
N LEU A 954 -4.73 -42.18 -8.77
CA LEU A 954 -3.49 -42.23 -7.99
C LEU A 954 -3.66 -41.53 -6.63
N VAL A 955 -4.15 -40.29 -6.65
CA VAL A 955 -4.30 -39.49 -5.42
C VAL A 955 -5.36 -40.09 -4.50
N ALA A 956 -6.48 -40.55 -5.07
CA ALA A 956 -7.49 -41.32 -4.35
C ALA A 956 -6.88 -42.55 -3.64
N GLY A 957 -6.06 -43.34 -4.34
CA GLY A 957 -5.42 -44.53 -3.78
C GLY A 957 -4.48 -44.20 -2.61
N PHE A 958 -3.64 -43.17 -2.75
CA PHE A 958 -2.69 -42.76 -1.72
C PHE A 958 -3.36 -42.42 -0.38
N TYR A 959 -4.46 -41.66 -0.42
CA TYR A 959 -5.17 -41.26 0.80
C TYR A 959 -5.94 -42.41 1.46
N ARG A 960 -6.45 -43.40 0.69
CA ARG A 960 -7.05 -44.62 1.27
C ARG A 960 -6.04 -45.45 2.04
N GLU A 961 -4.84 -45.60 1.50
CA GLU A 961 -3.76 -46.32 2.19
C GLU A 961 -3.36 -45.66 3.52
N MET A 962 -3.53 -44.34 3.64
CA MET A 962 -3.26 -43.62 4.89
C MET A 962 -4.30 -43.87 5.99
N GLU A 963 -5.56 -44.16 5.63
CA GLU A 963 -6.65 -44.41 6.61
C GLU A 963 -6.63 -45.84 7.19
N GLY A 964 -5.71 -46.71 6.75
CA GLY A 964 -5.55 -48.05 7.29
C GLY A 964 -6.53 -49.10 6.75
N GLU A 965 -7.22 -48.82 5.64
CA GLU A 965 -7.92 -49.86 4.86
C GLU A 965 -6.86 -50.69 4.11
N GLU A 966 -6.66 -51.95 4.51
CA GLU A 966 -5.70 -52.87 3.85
C GLU A 966 -5.87 -52.90 2.32
N GLY A 967 -4.73 -52.83 1.64
CA GLY A 967 -4.63 -52.80 0.18
C GLY A 967 -5.44 -53.89 -0.49
N VAL A 968 -6.28 -53.47 -1.43
CA VAL A 968 -6.99 -54.39 -2.30
C VAL A 968 -6.33 -54.31 -3.67
N ASN A 969 -5.53 -55.33 -3.99
CA ASN A 969 -5.14 -55.73 -5.34
C ASN A 969 -6.37 -56.12 -6.21
N SER A 970 -7.48 -55.39 -6.12
CA SER A 970 -8.69 -55.56 -6.94
C SER A 970 -9.45 -54.24 -7.19
N ILE A 971 -8.74 -53.11 -7.28
CA ILE A 971 -9.29 -51.89 -7.88
C ILE A 971 -8.96 -51.81 -9.33
#